data_AF-A0A0G4KSB1-F1
#
_entry.id   AF-A0A0G4KSB1-F1
#
_cell.length_a   1.000
_cell.length_b   1.000
_cell.length_c   1.000
_cell.angle_alpha   90.00
_cell.angle_beta   90.00
_cell.angle_gamma   90.00
#
_symmetry.space_group_name_H-M   'P 1'
#
loop_
_entity.id
_entity.type
_entity.pdbx_description
1 polymer ?
#
loop_
_entity_poly.entity_id
_entity_poly.type
_entity_poly.pdbx_seq_one_letter_code
_entity_poly.pdbx_strand_id
1 'polypeptide(L)'
;NLAMSTSSLQSFLDKPRVFVLSDISNEPDDAESLVRFLLYSNQFDIEGIVAVMSTWMKTKVCPQDMHKIIDGYAGVVDNLNNHTHPDHPYPTTEKLRSLVKSGPPVYSFEGVGTDKPLTDGHQLLLDRIEASSDRPLWVLVWGGTNVLAQVLLTSKEKCPADQAASLRAKLRVYTISDQDDTSAWIRAEFSDIFYISSVHAWNQYGLAAWTGIAGDRYYGFDHGGPDFSKMTKSWIKKNIQVGPLGSTYPDYIFIPEGDTPTFLYIIQNGLGVREHPEYGSWGGRYALTDLSGKGLAGRHYSDTTDAVVGADGKTYTSNQATIWRWRDTFQNDFASRIQWSLNADFEAANHHPVLCVNDSWGHGALELEIEAGEDIVFDASSSYDPDGDSLSFKWWQYKEPTATQWLVRFEVSNLEIENLEPDARRVKVRIPPPEQCCFDRFTTGSPVARGQLLHLVLEVTDNAGNLLSSPKVGRIKQFRQRPMTSILVALYFLLFGSATISPLSTMARSSLASPNITITRPSTPFAPSPLPPPNPLTHADEILAQFSKLTRSTSWRLVSKIPFEGELWEPEGIAKVGTDRYFVSAGEYTAPTRKFPDGQWEDGTDRTAGAGFGHIVVFDGQGQRIADATLSEKDSTEYHLGGIDYDGEFIWATLSEYRPNSTATVLRLSPATLQHETLFRVGDHQGGIVHDPSNRTLTTLNWGGREGSIWSLDRPAPPLSKFASPQRRVINPSHWIDYQDCKFLGHAKAYDDRAVMLCSGIAKLADGVEVGGVAIVDTQTLEPLMEVPITMRTDHGVLVTKNPVDVDVVDGRMQLYFLPEEGHATLSKRDSLHLLRLHLSKPPHVLITMLASTLSVLVLAATAAAHIVISYPGWRGNNLITNETFPYGMQWTFPCGGTPLTQNRTYWPTTGGAVAFQPVEDRPVEQEEWTRVESKSRFRRAPRNTVPSALANKIKPDEPHHHKSVADIKAEFETFRTRWHESDAHQRLAALLEEKNNNVHAPVNKAVCLGVGTFDTEDGGWDARRRTYIQLIAFLDMVELLSKESSEPIRCIFQEPRFTANDKAFLESLGHEVVESPGAFEAVDRHSLLFAIHMYRPIYEAALSTLPAVFVGTGWETWDGVGNLKEGDFQCMQDMHASHKLLPFPQDDTYTTFSSTCIYWRPLEESDGQSSDAADVVPPNGVTGHGVPEVAKPEDGKDQAQNTDVSHGTEGAKEAIPGAIQS
;
A
#
# COMPACT_ATOMS: atom_id res chain seq x y z
N ASN A 1 14.38 47.49 -29.07
CA ASN A 1 15.57 46.62 -29.19
C ASN A 1 15.57 45.67 -28.01
N LEU A 2 16.35 45.83 -26.94
CA LEU A 2 16.39 44.84 -25.84
C LEU A 2 15.01 44.37 -25.34
N ALA A 3 14.12 45.29 -24.96
CA ALA A 3 12.75 44.96 -24.51
C ALA A 3 11.80 44.36 -25.60
N MET A 4 12.27 44.25 -26.85
CA MET A 4 11.62 43.47 -27.91
C MET A 4 12.28 42.09 -28.02
N SER A 5 13.62 42.01 -28.02
CA SER A 5 14.38 40.74 -28.01
C SER A 5 14.01 39.87 -26.81
N THR A 6 13.88 40.46 -25.61
CA THR A 6 13.44 39.74 -24.42
C THR A 6 11.96 39.35 -24.43
N SER A 7 11.11 40.02 -25.24
CA SER A 7 9.71 39.63 -25.43
C SER A 7 9.52 38.47 -26.42
N SER A 8 10.56 38.11 -27.17
CA SER A 8 10.65 36.87 -27.95
C SER A 8 11.35 35.73 -27.20
N LEU A 9 11.70 35.90 -25.91
CA LEU A 9 12.13 34.80 -25.05
C LEU A 9 10.93 34.03 -24.50
N GLN A 10 11.19 32.77 -24.15
CA GLN A 10 10.21 31.87 -23.55
C GLN A 10 9.58 32.45 -22.27
N SER A 11 8.25 32.39 -22.19
CA SER A 11 7.45 32.74 -21.01
C SER A 11 6.90 31.49 -20.29
N PHE A 12 6.43 31.69 -19.05
CA PHE A 12 6.01 30.63 -18.13
C PHE A 12 4.55 30.84 -17.67
N LEU A 13 3.84 29.75 -17.39
CA LEU A 13 2.42 29.81 -17.02
C LEU A 13 2.20 30.36 -15.60
N ASP A 14 3.11 30.05 -14.69
CA ASP A 14 3.12 30.53 -13.31
C ASP A 14 4.55 30.62 -12.77
N LYS A 15 4.69 31.00 -11.50
CA LYS A 15 5.89 30.72 -10.70
C LYS A 15 5.48 29.88 -9.48
N PRO A 16 5.95 28.63 -9.30
CA PRO A 16 5.66 27.86 -8.09
C PRO A 16 6.28 28.55 -6.87
N ARG A 17 5.61 28.42 -5.71
CA ARG A 17 6.11 28.95 -4.44
C ARG A 17 7.16 27.98 -3.89
N VAL A 18 8.35 28.46 -3.57
CA VAL A 18 9.48 27.62 -3.18
C VAL A 18 10.06 28.04 -1.82
N PHE A 19 10.32 27.05 -0.97
CA PHE A 19 10.95 27.18 0.32
C PHE A 19 12.11 26.16 0.40
N VAL A 20 13.32 26.59 0.70
CA VAL A 20 14.51 25.71 0.76
C VAL A 20 14.91 25.46 2.22
N LEU A 21 15.10 24.20 2.59
CA LEU A 21 15.76 23.77 3.83
C LEU A 21 17.11 23.14 3.43
N SER A 22 18.22 23.78 3.78
CA SER A 22 19.57 23.37 3.39
C SER A 22 20.53 23.41 4.57
N ASP A 23 21.36 22.39 4.76
CA ASP A 23 22.40 22.35 5.78
C ASP A 23 23.77 22.83 5.24
N ILE A 24 23.70 23.82 4.35
CA ILE A 24 24.76 24.64 3.78
C ILE A 24 26.07 24.63 4.58
N SER A 25 27.19 24.32 3.91
CA SER A 25 28.51 24.17 4.54
C SER A 25 28.60 23.03 5.57
N ASN A 26 27.74 22.03 5.42
CA ASN A 26 28.07 20.63 5.64
C ASN A 26 29.09 20.17 4.59
N GLU A 27 28.64 20.06 3.35
CA GLU A 27 29.42 19.68 2.17
C GLU A 27 29.37 20.80 1.11
N PRO A 28 30.14 20.71 0.01
CA PRO A 28 30.17 21.75 -1.02
C PRO A 28 28.89 21.84 -1.86
N ASP A 29 28.14 20.73 -1.98
CA ASP A 29 27.06 20.56 -2.95
C ASP A 29 25.78 21.33 -2.64
N ASP A 30 25.47 21.61 -1.37
CA ASP A 30 24.48 22.64 -0.98
C ASP A 30 24.79 23.99 -1.65
N ALA A 31 26.07 24.39 -1.66
CA ALA A 31 26.52 25.68 -2.17
C ALA A 31 26.55 25.68 -3.70
N GLU A 32 26.96 24.58 -4.33
CA GLU A 32 26.86 24.35 -5.77
C GLU A 32 25.39 24.43 -6.24
N SER A 33 24.50 23.72 -5.54
CA SER A 33 23.06 23.71 -5.79
C SER A 33 22.42 25.07 -5.55
N LEU A 34 22.86 25.85 -4.54
CA LEU A 34 22.36 27.22 -4.34
C LEU A 34 22.80 28.18 -5.45
N VAL A 35 24.07 28.11 -5.88
CA VAL A 35 24.55 28.91 -7.02
C VAL A 35 23.69 28.64 -8.26
N ARG A 36 23.44 27.35 -8.56
CA ARG A 36 22.61 26.98 -9.70
C ARG A 36 21.14 27.37 -9.49
N PHE A 37 20.54 27.12 -8.33
CA PHE A 37 19.16 27.49 -8.00
C PHE A 37 18.87 28.97 -8.27
N LEU A 38 19.82 29.85 -7.93
CA LEU A 38 19.69 31.29 -8.21
C LEU A 38 19.64 31.63 -9.72
N LEU A 39 20.24 30.82 -10.60
CA LEU A 39 20.13 30.95 -12.06
C LEU A 39 18.78 30.48 -12.63
N TYR A 40 17.99 29.73 -11.87
CA TYR A 40 16.59 29.37 -12.19
C TYR A 40 15.57 30.18 -11.37
N SER A 41 16.01 31.05 -10.47
CA SER A 41 15.13 31.81 -9.57
C SER A 41 14.16 32.74 -10.28
N ASN A 42 14.39 33.07 -11.56
CA ASN A 42 13.41 33.75 -12.42
C ASN A 42 12.12 32.93 -12.63
N GLN A 43 12.18 31.61 -12.53
CA GLN A 43 11.01 30.72 -12.65
C GLN A 43 10.23 30.56 -11.34
N PHE A 44 10.79 30.98 -10.19
CA PHE A 44 10.26 30.66 -8.86
C PHE A 44 9.73 31.89 -8.12
N ASP A 45 8.75 31.66 -7.25
CA ASP A 45 8.38 32.61 -6.19
C ASP A 45 8.99 32.11 -4.88
N ILE A 46 10.25 32.50 -4.65
CA ILE A 46 10.98 32.10 -3.45
C ILE A 46 10.37 32.80 -2.23
N GLU A 47 10.01 32.01 -1.22
CA GLU A 47 9.33 32.46 0.00
C GLU A 47 10.10 32.17 1.31
N GLY A 48 11.20 31.41 1.22
CA GLY A 48 12.15 31.18 2.31
C GLY A 48 13.40 30.41 1.86
N ILE A 49 14.55 30.71 2.47
CA ILE A 49 15.80 29.96 2.33
C ILE A 49 16.35 29.78 3.75
N VAL A 50 16.36 28.56 4.28
CA VAL A 50 16.61 28.34 5.71
C VAL A 50 17.80 27.41 5.90
N ALA A 51 18.82 27.93 6.59
CA ALA A 51 19.93 27.14 7.07
C ALA A 51 19.44 26.18 8.18
N VAL A 52 19.44 24.88 7.90
CA VAL A 52 19.06 23.79 8.80
C VAL A 52 20.29 22.93 9.12
N MET A 53 20.05 21.70 9.56
CA MET A 53 21.03 20.73 10.02
C MET A 53 20.66 19.36 9.48
N SER A 54 21.63 18.47 9.37
CA SER A 54 21.47 17.09 8.91
C SER A 54 22.19 16.12 9.84
N THR A 55 22.20 14.84 9.50
CA THR A 55 23.06 13.84 10.14
C THR A 55 24.56 14.11 9.96
N TRP A 56 24.94 14.92 8.95
CA TRP A 56 26.33 15.24 8.64
C TRP A 56 26.75 16.53 9.37
N MET A 57 25.88 17.56 9.42
CA MET A 57 26.09 18.78 10.21
C MET A 57 25.23 18.84 11.49
N LYS A 58 25.60 18.05 12.51
CA LYS A 58 24.81 17.88 13.77
C LYS A 58 24.90 19.00 14.82
N THR A 59 25.70 20.05 14.64
CA THR A 59 25.99 21.02 15.74
C THR A 59 26.00 22.52 15.38
N LYS A 60 25.70 22.91 14.14
CA LYS A 60 25.72 24.33 13.70
C LYS A 60 24.75 24.57 12.55
N VAL A 61 24.35 25.83 12.33
CA VAL A 61 23.65 26.33 11.13
C VAL A 61 24.50 27.44 10.50
N CYS A 62 24.52 27.56 9.16
CA CYS A 62 25.49 28.42 8.45
C CYS A 62 24.85 29.45 7.47
N PRO A 63 23.88 30.29 7.90
CA PRO A 63 23.19 31.24 7.02
C PRO A 63 24.13 32.27 6.35
N GLN A 64 25.31 32.55 6.93
CA GLN A 64 26.30 33.45 6.34
C GLN A 64 26.81 32.97 4.97
N ASP A 65 26.84 31.66 4.72
CA ASP A 65 27.33 31.11 3.46
C ASP A 65 26.26 31.16 2.35
N MET A 66 24.98 31.10 2.72
CA MET A 66 23.87 31.47 1.84
C MET A 66 23.95 32.96 1.44
N HIS A 67 24.22 33.85 2.41
CA HIS A 67 24.42 35.27 2.14
C HIS A 67 25.60 35.53 1.18
N LYS A 68 26.74 34.86 1.38
CA LYS A 68 27.91 34.95 0.49
C LYS A 68 27.58 34.60 -0.98
N ILE A 69 26.76 33.58 -1.21
CA ILE A 69 26.33 33.16 -2.55
C ILE A 69 25.32 34.18 -3.13
N ILE A 70 24.40 34.69 -2.32
CA ILE A 70 23.45 35.76 -2.70
C ILE A 70 24.20 37.08 -3.02
N ASP A 71 25.33 37.35 -2.36
CA ASP A 71 26.19 38.50 -2.66
C ASP A 71 26.97 38.31 -3.98
N GLY A 72 27.36 37.08 -4.33
CA GLY A 72 27.86 36.75 -5.68
C GLY A 72 26.80 36.95 -6.77
N TYR A 73 25.56 36.55 -6.49
CA TYR A 73 24.39 36.78 -7.35
C TYR A 73 24.04 38.27 -7.51
N ALA A 74 24.24 39.08 -6.46
CA ALA A 74 24.05 40.53 -6.51
C ALA A 74 24.93 41.22 -7.59
N GLY A 75 26.09 40.62 -7.91
CA GLY A 75 26.98 41.11 -8.96
C GLY A 75 26.56 40.74 -10.39
N VAL A 76 25.46 39.99 -10.59
CA VAL A 76 25.03 39.48 -11.91
C VAL A 76 23.52 39.57 -12.18
N VAL A 77 22.68 39.91 -11.20
CA VAL A 77 21.22 39.91 -11.35
C VAL A 77 20.71 40.87 -12.45
N ASP A 78 21.39 42.00 -12.67
CA ASP A 78 21.04 42.94 -13.75
C ASP A 78 21.35 42.35 -15.14
N ASN A 79 22.47 41.64 -15.29
CA ASN A 79 22.82 40.91 -16.51
C ASN A 79 21.78 39.81 -16.80
N LEU A 80 21.47 38.98 -15.78
CA LEU A 80 20.50 37.89 -15.89
C LEU A 80 19.10 38.38 -16.32
N ASN A 81 18.69 39.59 -15.91
CA ASN A 81 17.42 40.18 -16.33
C ASN A 81 17.41 40.66 -17.81
N ASN A 82 18.55 40.85 -18.45
CA ASN A 82 18.62 41.11 -19.90
C ASN A 82 18.46 39.84 -20.74
N HIS A 83 18.62 38.66 -20.14
CA HIS A 83 18.51 37.34 -20.76
C HIS A 83 17.24 36.58 -20.34
N THR A 84 16.17 37.29 -19.94
CA THR A 84 14.89 36.66 -19.56
C THR A 84 13.67 37.47 -19.98
N HIS A 85 12.52 36.79 -20.11
CA HIS A 85 11.26 37.43 -20.49
C HIS A 85 10.81 38.44 -19.42
N PRO A 86 10.41 39.67 -19.78
CA PRO A 86 10.19 40.77 -18.82
C PRO A 86 9.08 40.54 -17.78
N ASP A 87 8.12 39.64 -18.06
CA ASP A 87 7.08 39.23 -17.09
C ASP A 87 7.59 38.22 -16.04
N HIS A 88 8.78 37.65 -16.25
CA HIS A 88 9.40 36.66 -15.36
C HIS A 88 10.81 37.10 -14.91
N PRO A 89 10.97 38.31 -14.31
CA PRO A 89 12.27 38.79 -13.89
C PRO A 89 12.85 37.94 -12.75
N TYR A 90 14.18 37.98 -12.63
CA TYR A 90 14.93 37.45 -11.50
C TYR A 90 14.61 38.23 -10.21
N PRO A 91 14.50 37.57 -9.04
CA PRO A 91 14.19 38.22 -7.76
C PRO A 91 15.31 39.16 -7.30
N THR A 92 14.93 40.30 -6.70
CA THR A 92 15.92 41.25 -6.16
C THR A 92 16.74 40.62 -5.02
N THR A 93 18.01 41.00 -4.94
CA THR A 93 18.92 40.55 -3.89
C THR A 93 18.37 40.87 -2.49
N GLU A 94 17.66 42.00 -2.34
CA GLU A 94 17.01 42.41 -1.08
C GLU A 94 15.88 41.46 -0.69
N LYS A 95 15.07 40.97 -1.65
CA LYS A 95 14.09 39.89 -1.38
C LYS A 95 14.85 38.66 -0.88
N LEU A 96 15.85 38.18 -1.62
CA LEU A 96 16.61 36.97 -1.26
C LEU A 96 17.26 37.08 0.13
N ARG A 97 18.02 38.14 0.42
CA ARG A 97 18.65 38.37 1.72
C ARG A 97 17.62 38.43 2.85
N SER A 98 16.42 38.97 2.62
CA SER A 98 15.36 39.03 3.65
C SER A 98 14.76 37.66 4.01
N LEU A 99 14.86 36.70 3.09
CA LEU A 99 14.31 35.35 3.21
C LEU A 99 15.30 34.32 3.78
N VAL A 100 16.58 34.68 3.92
CA VAL A 100 17.58 33.84 4.60
C VAL A 100 17.28 33.82 6.10
N LYS A 101 17.01 32.64 6.66
CA LYS A 101 16.75 32.38 8.08
C LYS A 101 17.46 31.11 8.58
N SER A 102 17.21 30.71 9.82
CA SER A 102 17.79 29.49 10.39
C SER A 102 16.79 28.66 11.19
N GLY A 103 16.97 27.34 11.11
CA GLY A 103 16.40 26.38 12.05
C GLY A 103 17.07 26.44 13.43
N PRO A 104 16.71 25.51 14.35
CA PRO A 104 17.33 25.41 15.65
C PRO A 104 18.77 24.84 15.50
N PRO A 105 19.77 25.31 16.26
CA PRO A 105 21.16 24.85 16.18
C PRO A 105 21.40 23.53 16.95
N VAL A 106 20.45 22.59 16.87
CA VAL A 106 20.50 21.26 17.49
C VAL A 106 19.95 20.22 16.51
N TYR A 107 20.45 18.98 16.59
CA TYR A 107 20.16 17.96 15.59
C TYR A 107 18.72 17.42 15.69
N SER A 108 17.99 17.53 14.59
CA SER A 108 16.75 16.79 14.34
C SER A 108 15.71 16.90 15.48
N PHE A 109 15.23 15.80 16.06
CA PHE A 109 14.23 15.82 17.14
C PHE A 109 14.67 16.56 18.41
N GLU A 110 15.96 16.83 18.64
CA GLU A 110 16.39 17.69 19.76
C GLU A 110 15.84 19.12 19.63
N GLY A 111 15.65 19.59 18.39
CA GLY A 111 15.06 20.89 18.07
C GLY A 111 13.53 20.92 17.98
N VAL A 112 12.86 19.76 18.12
CA VAL A 112 11.41 19.60 17.89
C VAL A 112 10.69 19.25 19.19
N GLY A 113 9.59 19.93 19.50
CA GLY A 113 8.80 19.71 20.71
C GLY A 113 7.75 20.79 20.96
N THR A 114 6.83 20.51 21.89
CA THR A 114 5.77 21.46 22.29
C THR A 114 6.23 22.49 23.32
N ASP A 115 7.36 22.24 23.98
CA ASP A 115 8.10 23.13 24.87
C ASP A 115 9.10 24.05 24.12
N LYS A 116 9.45 23.70 22.88
CA LYS A 116 10.48 24.39 22.10
C LYS A 116 9.96 25.71 21.52
N PRO A 117 10.73 26.82 21.62
CA PRO A 117 10.39 28.06 20.94
C PRO A 117 10.56 27.92 19.41
N LEU A 118 9.73 28.64 18.65
CA LEU A 118 9.92 28.77 17.20
C LEU A 118 11.14 29.65 16.91
N THR A 119 12.00 29.23 15.98
CA THR A 119 13.04 30.11 15.41
C THR A 119 12.45 30.96 14.28
N ASP A 120 13.18 31.95 13.79
CA ASP A 120 12.75 32.68 12.58
C ASP A 120 12.47 31.74 11.39
N GLY A 121 13.22 30.63 11.24
CA GLY A 121 12.97 29.63 10.20
C GLY A 121 11.64 28.90 10.39
N HIS A 122 11.33 28.48 11.62
CA HIS A 122 10.03 27.91 11.98
C HIS A 122 8.88 28.90 11.72
N GLN A 123 9.02 30.15 12.18
CA GLN A 123 7.98 31.16 12.03
C GLN A 123 7.78 31.54 10.55
N LEU A 124 8.87 31.69 9.78
CA LEU A 124 8.79 31.98 8.35
C LEU A 124 8.02 30.89 7.60
N LEU A 125 8.34 29.60 7.83
CA LEU A 125 7.64 28.50 7.18
C LEU A 125 6.16 28.45 7.60
N LEU A 126 5.85 28.62 8.89
CA LEU A 126 4.48 28.68 9.39
C LEU A 126 3.69 29.82 8.71
N ASP A 127 4.24 31.03 8.65
CA ASP A 127 3.63 32.18 7.97
C ASP A 127 3.30 31.88 6.49
N ARG A 128 4.16 31.14 5.78
CA ARG A 128 3.93 30.77 4.36
C ARG A 128 2.88 29.69 4.20
N ILE A 129 2.73 28.78 5.15
CA ILE A 129 1.70 27.73 5.10
C ILE A 129 0.32 28.31 5.50
N GLU A 130 0.28 29.18 6.51
CA GLU A 130 -0.94 29.87 6.96
C GLU A 130 -1.42 30.96 5.99
N ALA A 131 -0.54 31.51 5.15
CA ALA A 131 -0.88 32.51 4.14
C ALA A 131 -2.11 32.13 3.29
N SER A 132 -2.94 33.14 3.01
CA SER A 132 -4.12 33.05 2.13
C SER A 132 -3.71 32.92 0.66
N SER A 133 -3.23 31.73 0.32
CA SER A 133 -2.85 31.34 -1.04
C SER A 133 -3.29 29.90 -1.29
N ASP A 134 -4.00 29.70 -2.40
CA ASP A 134 -4.39 28.38 -2.91
C ASP A 134 -3.27 27.74 -3.74
N ARG A 135 -2.20 28.49 -4.06
CA ARG A 135 -1.01 27.96 -4.75
C ARG A 135 -0.25 27.00 -3.82
N PRO A 136 0.16 25.81 -4.32
CA PRO A 136 1.10 24.91 -3.65
C PRO A 136 2.33 25.61 -3.08
N LEU A 137 2.81 25.16 -1.92
CA LEU A 137 4.14 25.49 -1.41
C LEU A 137 5.06 24.27 -1.55
N TRP A 138 6.14 24.41 -2.32
CA TRP A 138 7.19 23.42 -2.48
C TRP A 138 8.27 23.63 -1.44
N VAL A 139 8.44 22.65 -0.54
CA VAL A 139 9.53 22.59 0.43
C VAL A 139 10.59 21.65 -0.13
N LEU A 140 11.68 22.24 -0.62
CA LEU A 140 12.84 21.51 -1.13
C LEU A 140 13.79 21.29 0.05
N VAL A 141 14.17 20.05 0.30
CA VAL A 141 14.95 19.68 1.49
C VAL A 141 16.24 18.99 1.06
N TRP A 142 17.31 19.74 1.23
CA TRP A 142 18.68 19.34 0.90
C TRP A 142 19.26 18.63 2.13
N GLY A 143 19.09 19.24 3.31
CA GLY A 143 19.46 18.68 4.61
C GLY A 143 18.34 17.95 5.36
N GLY A 144 18.22 18.23 6.67
CA GLY A 144 17.18 17.68 7.54
C GLY A 144 15.83 18.39 7.43
N THR A 145 14.76 17.72 7.87
CA THR A 145 13.39 18.24 7.86
C THR A 145 12.97 18.87 9.19
N ASN A 146 13.85 19.00 10.19
CA ASN A 146 13.49 19.47 11.54
C ASN A 146 12.65 20.77 11.59
N VAL A 147 12.89 21.73 10.69
CA VAL A 147 12.10 22.97 10.57
C VAL A 147 10.66 22.69 10.11
N LEU A 148 10.48 21.79 9.14
CA LEU A 148 9.17 21.31 8.71
C LEU A 148 8.49 20.49 9.82
N ALA A 149 9.23 19.62 10.50
CA ALA A 149 8.73 18.79 11.60
C ALA A 149 8.15 19.64 12.74
N GLN A 150 8.86 20.67 13.20
CA GLN A 150 8.37 21.57 14.25
C GLN A 150 7.13 22.36 13.79
N VAL A 151 7.06 22.78 12.53
CA VAL A 151 5.90 23.53 12.01
C VAL A 151 4.68 22.63 11.83
N LEU A 152 4.86 21.36 11.42
CA LEU A 152 3.80 20.37 11.37
C LEU A 152 3.29 20.00 12.77
N LEU A 153 4.19 19.79 13.75
CA LEU A 153 3.83 19.61 15.16
C LEU A 153 3.07 20.83 15.69
N THR A 154 3.59 22.03 15.46
CA THR A 154 2.97 23.29 15.88
C THR A 154 1.57 23.46 15.28
N SER A 155 1.39 23.09 14.02
CA SER A 155 0.08 23.13 13.34
C SER A 155 -0.89 22.10 13.93
N LYS A 156 -0.42 20.88 14.18
CA LYS A 156 -1.21 19.79 14.81
C LYS A 156 -1.72 20.16 16.21
N GLU A 157 -0.88 20.81 17.02
CA GLU A 157 -1.20 21.12 18.42
C GLU A 157 -1.99 22.44 18.60
N LYS A 158 -1.84 23.41 17.67
CA LYS A 158 -2.48 24.73 17.80
C LYS A 158 -3.71 24.94 16.92
N CYS A 159 -3.86 24.18 15.82
CA CYS A 159 -5.02 24.30 14.93
C CYS A 159 -6.05 23.17 15.19
N PRO A 160 -7.34 23.42 14.96
CA PRO A 160 -8.33 22.35 14.72
C PRO A 160 -7.83 21.37 13.64
N ALA A 161 -8.17 20.08 13.79
CA ALA A 161 -7.59 19.01 12.96
C ALA A 161 -7.89 19.17 11.45
N ASP A 162 -9.03 19.74 11.09
CA ASP A 162 -9.43 20.10 9.73
C ASP A 162 -8.63 21.28 9.17
N GLN A 163 -8.36 22.31 9.99
CA GLN A 163 -7.43 23.38 9.64
C GLN A 163 -6.01 22.84 9.48
N ALA A 164 -5.52 22.01 10.41
CA ALA A 164 -4.20 21.40 10.32
C ALA A 164 -4.04 20.54 9.05
N ALA A 165 -5.05 19.74 8.68
CA ALA A 165 -5.07 19.00 7.42
C ALA A 165 -5.11 19.93 6.19
N SER A 166 -5.88 21.01 6.24
CA SER A 166 -5.94 22.02 5.16
C SER A 166 -4.61 22.77 4.96
N LEU A 167 -3.85 22.98 6.04
CA LEU A 167 -2.49 23.52 5.98
C LEU A 167 -1.52 22.49 5.36
N ARG A 168 -1.60 21.21 5.76
CA ARG A 168 -0.79 20.12 5.17
C ARG A 168 -1.07 19.88 3.69
N ALA A 169 -2.31 19.97 3.24
CA ALA A 169 -2.68 19.89 1.82
C ALA A 169 -2.06 21.04 0.97
N LYS A 170 -1.61 22.12 1.61
CA LYS A 170 -0.72 23.16 1.06
C LYS A 170 0.60 22.60 0.48
N LEU A 171 1.18 21.63 1.18
CA LEU A 171 2.60 21.24 1.08
C LEU A 171 2.87 20.19 0.00
N ARG A 172 3.92 20.44 -0.77
CA ARG A 172 4.66 19.47 -1.58
C ARG A 172 6.08 19.46 -1.04
N VAL A 173 6.60 18.29 -0.71
CA VAL A 173 7.94 18.11 -0.13
C VAL A 173 8.76 17.25 -1.09
N TYR A 174 10.01 17.61 -1.31
CA TYR A 174 10.96 16.75 -2.01
C TYR A 174 12.30 16.80 -1.27
N THR A 175 12.73 15.65 -0.77
CA THR A 175 13.92 15.50 0.07
C THR A 175 15.00 14.67 -0.63
N ILE A 176 16.27 15.04 -0.40
CA ILE A 176 17.45 14.34 -0.93
C ILE A 176 17.74 13.13 -0.03
N SER A 177 16.96 12.07 -0.28
CA SER A 177 16.70 11.01 0.70
C SER A 177 16.20 11.61 2.03
N ASP A 178 16.27 10.87 3.14
CA ASP A 178 15.90 11.38 4.47
C ASP A 178 17.15 11.54 5.34
N GLN A 179 17.64 12.77 5.50
CA GLN A 179 18.93 13.07 6.14
C GLN A 179 18.87 13.32 7.67
N ASP A 180 17.70 13.20 8.29
CA ASP A 180 17.52 13.32 9.76
C ASP A 180 16.46 12.35 10.31
N ASP A 181 16.32 12.28 11.64
CA ASP A 181 15.35 11.38 12.30
C ASP A 181 13.91 11.92 12.34
N THR A 182 13.67 13.17 11.98
CA THR A 182 12.32 13.74 11.87
C THR A 182 11.63 13.39 10.55
N SER A 183 12.38 13.27 9.45
CA SER A 183 11.83 12.89 8.14
C SER A 183 11.08 11.55 8.18
N ALA A 184 11.64 10.58 8.91
CA ALA A 184 11.04 9.26 9.11
C ALA A 184 9.66 9.33 9.78
N TRP A 185 9.50 10.24 10.75
CA TRP A 185 8.25 10.52 11.43
C TRP A 185 7.26 11.30 10.53
N ILE A 186 7.72 12.29 9.75
CA ILE A 186 6.85 13.11 8.90
C ILE A 186 6.01 12.25 7.96
N ARG A 187 6.62 11.35 7.16
CA ARG A 187 5.83 10.54 6.20
C ARG A 187 4.94 9.49 6.87
N ALA A 188 5.17 9.18 8.15
CA ALA A 188 4.36 8.22 8.90
C ALA A 188 3.15 8.90 9.57
N GLU A 189 3.38 9.99 10.31
CA GLU A 189 2.36 10.79 11.00
C GLU A 189 1.51 11.61 10.02
N PHE A 190 2.13 12.15 8.97
CA PHE A 190 1.55 13.08 8.01
C PHE A 190 1.60 12.53 6.58
N SER A 191 1.21 11.26 6.42
CA SER A 191 1.17 10.58 5.09
C SER A 191 0.24 11.25 4.07
N ASP A 192 -0.61 12.18 4.47
CA ASP A 192 -1.45 13.01 3.58
C ASP A 192 -0.68 14.14 2.86
N ILE A 193 0.56 14.43 3.27
CA ILE A 193 1.47 15.35 2.57
C ILE A 193 1.98 14.71 1.26
N PHE A 194 2.03 15.50 0.19
CA PHE A 194 2.76 15.11 -1.03
C PHE A 194 4.26 15.16 -0.75
N TYR A 195 4.95 14.03 -0.85
CA TYR A 195 6.34 13.86 -0.40
C TYR A 195 7.11 12.96 -1.38
N ILE A 196 8.17 13.47 -1.98
CA ILE A 196 9.08 12.72 -2.86
C ILE A 196 10.37 12.43 -2.06
N SER A 197 10.78 11.16 -1.97
CA SER A 197 12.05 10.79 -1.33
C SER A 197 12.55 9.41 -1.75
N SER A 198 13.87 9.34 -1.98
CA SER A 198 14.60 8.10 -2.25
C SER A 198 14.80 7.31 -0.97
N VAL A 199 13.85 6.44 -0.65
CA VAL A 199 13.90 5.58 0.55
C VAL A 199 14.76 4.34 0.29
N HIS A 200 15.92 4.30 0.95
CA HIS A 200 16.86 3.18 0.95
C HIS A 200 17.39 2.92 2.37
N ALA A 201 18.18 1.86 2.57
CA ALA A 201 18.86 1.62 3.85
C ALA A 201 19.84 2.75 4.18
N TRP A 202 20.13 2.95 5.48
CA TRP A 202 20.91 4.11 5.94
C TRP A 202 22.26 4.27 5.20
N ASN A 203 22.52 5.48 4.73
CA ASN A 203 23.73 5.86 3.96
C ASN A 203 23.97 5.03 2.67
N GLN A 204 22.98 4.29 2.16
CA GLN A 204 23.09 3.57 0.87
C GLN A 204 22.71 4.45 -0.33
N TYR A 205 23.25 5.66 -0.40
CA TYR A 205 22.87 6.68 -1.40
C TYR A 205 23.08 6.23 -2.85
N GLY A 206 23.98 5.27 -3.12
CA GLY A 206 24.11 4.67 -4.45
C GLY A 206 22.83 4.00 -4.98
N LEU A 207 21.85 3.73 -4.12
CA LEU A 207 20.52 3.24 -4.48
C LEU A 207 19.51 4.36 -4.77
N ALA A 208 19.88 5.65 -4.67
CA ALA A 208 18.97 6.79 -4.76
C ALA A 208 18.99 7.47 -6.15
N ALA A 209 17.81 7.80 -6.67
CA ALA A 209 17.62 8.39 -7.99
C ALA A 209 18.37 9.73 -8.16
N TRP A 210 18.39 10.56 -7.11
CA TRP A 210 19.05 11.87 -7.13
C TRP A 210 20.55 11.79 -7.47
N THR A 211 21.22 10.68 -7.10
CA THR A 211 22.63 10.47 -7.46
C THR A 211 22.86 10.41 -8.98
N GLY A 212 21.82 10.19 -9.78
CA GLY A 212 21.88 10.32 -11.24
C GLY A 212 22.38 11.69 -11.74
N ILE A 213 22.35 12.74 -10.90
CA ILE A 213 22.96 14.04 -11.23
C ILE A 213 24.43 13.87 -11.66
N ALA A 214 25.24 13.14 -10.88
CA ALA A 214 26.70 13.07 -11.05
C ALA A 214 27.41 11.84 -10.45
N GLY A 215 26.67 10.86 -9.93
CA GLY A 215 27.19 9.84 -9.00
C GLY A 215 27.72 8.55 -9.61
N ASP A 216 27.62 8.35 -10.93
CA ASP A 216 27.93 7.06 -11.60
C ASP A 216 29.36 6.56 -11.34
N ARG A 217 30.34 7.48 -11.32
CA ARG A 217 31.74 7.16 -11.01
C ARG A 217 32.05 6.99 -9.53
N TYR A 218 31.21 7.51 -8.64
CA TYR A 218 31.46 7.52 -7.19
C TYR A 218 30.75 6.35 -6.49
N TYR A 219 29.51 6.07 -6.88
CA TYR A 219 28.69 5.00 -6.29
C TYR A 219 28.69 3.69 -7.08
N GLY A 220 29.22 3.66 -8.31
CA GLY A 220 29.44 2.40 -9.05
C GLY A 220 28.28 1.94 -9.95
N PHE A 221 27.37 2.83 -10.35
CA PHE A 221 26.22 2.49 -11.20
C PHE A 221 26.39 2.92 -12.66
N ASP A 222 25.62 2.29 -13.55
CA ASP A 222 25.50 2.58 -14.99
C ASP A 222 26.80 2.89 -15.74
N HIS A 223 27.91 2.21 -15.40
CA HIS A 223 29.22 2.45 -16.01
C HIS A 223 29.19 2.34 -17.55
N GLY A 224 29.46 3.46 -18.23
CA GLY A 224 29.39 3.60 -19.70
C GLY A 224 28.10 4.24 -20.23
N GLY A 225 27.08 4.36 -19.37
CA GLY A 225 25.77 4.92 -19.72
C GLY A 225 25.77 6.46 -19.78
N PRO A 226 25.97 7.15 -18.64
CA PRO A 226 26.06 8.61 -18.60
C PRO A 226 27.34 9.12 -19.26
N ASP A 227 27.28 10.25 -19.97
CA ASP A 227 28.50 11.04 -20.17
C ASP A 227 28.89 11.75 -18.87
N PHE A 228 30.20 11.82 -18.63
CA PHE A 228 30.80 12.51 -17.50
C PHE A 228 31.68 13.69 -17.94
N SER A 229 31.86 13.93 -19.25
CA SER A 229 32.74 15.00 -19.75
C SER A 229 32.41 16.36 -19.13
N LYS A 230 31.10 16.67 -19.03
CA LYS A 230 30.52 17.88 -18.44
C LYS A 230 30.43 17.86 -16.90
N MET A 231 30.80 16.76 -16.24
CA MET A 231 30.88 16.66 -14.77
C MET A 231 32.33 16.68 -14.25
N THR A 232 33.33 16.81 -15.14
CA THR A 232 34.74 16.88 -14.74
C THR A 232 35.07 18.22 -14.06
N LYS A 233 35.93 18.21 -13.03
CA LYS A 233 36.43 19.45 -12.39
C LYS A 233 37.03 20.45 -13.38
N SER A 234 37.68 19.99 -14.45
CA SER A 234 38.19 20.85 -15.51
C SER A 234 37.10 21.50 -16.37
N TRP A 235 35.97 20.83 -16.59
CA TRP A 235 34.81 21.42 -17.27
C TRP A 235 34.05 22.38 -16.34
N ILE A 236 33.77 21.98 -15.11
CA ILE A 236 33.10 22.81 -14.10
C ILE A 236 33.91 24.10 -13.87
N LYS A 237 35.22 23.99 -13.72
CA LYS A 237 36.12 25.16 -13.57
C LYS A 237 36.15 26.10 -14.77
N LYS A 238 35.96 25.57 -15.99
CA LYS A 238 35.97 26.36 -17.22
C LYS A 238 34.63 27.07 -17.46
N ASN A 239 33.52 26.40 -17.23
CA ASN A 239 32.21 26.84 -17.72
C ASN A 239 31.25 27.27 -16.60
N ILE A 240 31.49 26.87 -15.34
CA ILE A 240 30.62 27.16 -14.18
C ILE A 240 31.31 28.08 -13.14
N GLN A 241 32.55 27.80 -12.73
CA GLN A 241 33.27 28.58 -11.71
C GLN A 241 33.83 29.92 -12.24
N VAL A 242 33.03 30.67 -13.02
CA VAL A 242 33.45 31.90 -13.71
C VAL A 242 32.54 33.09 -13.38
N GLY A 243 33.13 34.29 -13.32
CA GLY A 243 32.42 35.51 -12.95
C GLY A 243 32.08 35.63 -11.45
N PRO A 244 31.32 36.66 -11.03
CA PRO A 244 31.05 36.92 -9.62
C PRO A 244 30.30 35.77 -8.93
N LEU A 245 29.16 35.35 -9.49
CA LEU A 245 28.36 34.25 -8.95
C LEU A 245 29.08 32.90 -9.08
N GLY A 246 29.65 32.59 -10.25
CA GLY A 246 30.40 31.35 -10.45
C GLY A 246 31.60 31.21 -9.51
N SER A 247 32.26 32.31 -9.12
CA SER A 247 33.35 32.27 -8.13
C SER A 247 32.92 31.85 -6.71
N THR A 248 31.61 31.76 -6.44
CA THR A 248 31.06 31.23 -5.19
C THR A 248 30.73 29.73 -5.25
N TYR A 249 30.75 29.12 -6.44
CA TYR A 249 30.63 27.67 -6.65
C TYR A 249 31.94 26.97 -6.23
N PRO A 250 31.93 26.08 -5.21
CA PRO A 250 33.15 25.42 -4.71
C PRO A 250 33.65 24.27 -5.62
N ASP A 251 34.71 23.57 -5.18
CA ASP A 251 35.12 22.29 -5.79
C ASP A 251 34.48 21.13 -5.01
N TYR A 252 33.61 20.34 -5.66
CA TYR A 252 32.99 19.14 -5.07
C TYR A 252 34.01 18.16 -4.46
N ILE A 253 33.66 17.48 -3.37
CA ILE A 253 34.55 16.50 -2.71
C ILE A 253 34.17 15.03 -2.99
N PHE A 254 32.88 14.74 -3.18
CA PHE A 254 32.38 13.40 -3.55
C PHE A 254 31.73 13.43 -4.93
N ILE A 255 30.51 13.96 -5.03
CA ILE A 255 29.82 14.27 -6.28
C ILE A 255 29.44 15.77 -6.28
N PRO A 256 29.36 16.43 -7.45
CA PRO A 256 28.80 17.77 -7.55
C PRO A 256 27.26 17.76 -7.49
N GLU A 257 26.68 18.86 -7.03
CA GLU A 257 25.24 19.19 -7.16
C GLU A 257 24.22 18.16 -6.62
N GLY A 258 24.51 17.47 -5.51
CA GLY A 258 23.65 16.43 -4.92
C GLY A 258 22.16 16.82 -4.82
N ASP A 259 21.87 18.06 -4.40
CA ASP A 259 20.51 18.52 -4.12
C ASP A 259 19.75 19.15 -5.30
N THR A 260 20.48 19.44 -6.37
CA THR A 260 19.95 20.11 -7.56
C THR A 260 18.74 19.42 -8.21
N PRO A 261 18.59 18.08 -8.19
CA PRO A 261 17.35 17.41 -8.59
C PRO A 261 16.07 18.00 -7.96
N THR A 262 16.12 18.48 -6.71
CA THR A 262 14.93 19.06 -6.04
C THR A 262 14.27 20.19 -6.82
N PHE A 263 15.07 21.10 -7.42
CA PHE A 263 14.54 22.19 -8.21
C PHE A 263 14.47 21.87 -9.70
N LEU A 264 15.37 21.02 -10.24
CA LEU A 264 15.26 20.51 -11.62
C LEU A 264 13.98 19.67 -11.86
N TYR A 265 13.31 19.23 -10.79
CA TYR A 265 11.97 18.63 -10.87
C TYR A 265 10.85 19.65 -11.10
N ILE A 266 10.94 20.87 -10.56
CA ILE A 266 9.87 21.89 -10.64
C ILE A 266 10.07 22.96 -11.73
N ILE A 267 11.24 23.03 -12.38
CA ILE A 267 11.47 23.97 -13.49
C ILE A 267 10.51 23.74 -14.67
N GLN A 268 10.21 24.81 -15.37
CA GLN A 268 9.27 24.85 -16.48
C GLN A 268 10.02 24.72 -17.81
N ASN A 269 10.60 23.55 -18.05
CA ASN A 269 11.29 23.22 -19.30
C ASN A 269 10.40 22.49 -20.33
N GLY A 270 9.15 22.15 -19.97
CA GLY A 270 8.18 21.48 -20.86
C GLY A 270 8.23 19.96 -20.89
N LEU A 271 9.10 19.33 -20.09
CA LEU A 271 9.12 17.90 -19.85
C LEU A 271 8.15 17.49 -18.72
N GLY A 272 8.38 18.01 -17.51
CA GLY A 272 7.68 17.56 -16.31
C GLY A 272 6.41 18.34 -15.97
N VAL A 273 5.55 17.74 -15.14
CA VAL A 273 4.43 18.43 -14.48
C VAL A 273 4.47 18.14 -12.99
N ARG A 274 4.53 19.21 -12.19
CA ARG A 274 4.98 19.18 -10.79
C ARG A 274 4.11 18.32 -9.86
N GLU A 275 2.80 18.24 -10.11
CA GLU A 275 1.87 17.39 -9.33
C GLU A 275 1.86 15.91 -9.75
N HIS A 276 2.65 15.53 -10.77
CA HIS A 276 2.70 14.19 -11.37
C HIS A 276 4.15 13.65 -11.44
N PRO A 277 4.72 13.16 -10.33
CA PRO A 277 6.08 12.61 -10.30
C PRO A 277 6.29 11.43 -11.26
N GLU A 278 5.21 10.72 -11.60
CA GLU A 278 5.22 9.55 -12.48
C GLU A 278 5.55 9.89 -13.95
N TYR A 279 5.43 11.15 -14.35
CA TYR A 279 5.71 11.61 -15.73
C TYR A 279 7.18 11.95 -15.99
N GLY A 280 7.98 12.17 -14.93
CA GLY A 280 9.40 12.44 -15.04
C GLY A 280 9.74 13.91 -15.35
N SER A 281 11.01 14.25 -15.07
CA SER A 281 11.55 15.61 -15.12
C SER A 281 13.08 15.55 -15.21
N TRP A 282 13.76 16.70 -15.25
CA TRP A 282 15.24 16.71 -15.08
C TRP A 282 15.68 16.38 -13.65
N GLY A 283 14.80 16.53 -12.67
CA GLY A 283 14.98 16.01 -11.31
C GLY A 283 14.53 14.55 -11.13
N GLY A 284 14.25 13.82 -12.22
CA GLY A 284 13.93 12.39 -12.19
C GLY A 284 12.44 12.09 -12.24
N ARG A 285 12.12 10.81 -12.01
CA ARG A 285 10.77 10.23 -12.10
C ARG A 285 10.53 9.33 -10.89
N TYR A 286 9.33 9.44 -10.30
CA TYR A 286 8.99 8.77 -9.04
C TYR A 286 7.58 8.17 -9.11
N ALA A 287 7.38 7.00 -8.51
CA ALA A 287 6.08 6.33 -8.44
C ALA A 287 5.56 6.31 -7.00
N LEU A 288 4.24 6.22 -6.80
CA LEU A 288 3.65 6.06 -5.46
C LEU A 288 4.21 4.80 -4.78
N THR A 289 4.73 4.94 -3.56
CA THR A 289 5.29 3.82 -2.80
C THR A 289 4.24 2.78 -2.41
N ASP A 290 2.98 3.21 -2.29
CA ASP A 290 1.83 2.38 -1.94
C ASP A 290 0.62 2.82 -2.79
N LEU A 291 0.00 1.88 -3.49
CA LEU A 291 -1.21 2.11 -4.31
C LEU A 291 -2.50 1.79 -3.56
N SER A 292 -2.42 1.30 -2.32
CA SER A 292 -3.57 0.85 -1.54
C SER A 292 -4.17 1.98 -0.70
N GLY A 293 -5.49 2.01 -0.58
CA GLY A 293 -6.18 2.91 0.36
C GLY A 293 -6.00 2.55 1.84
N LYS A 294 -5.21 1.53 2.18
CA LYS A 294 -5.13 0.93 3.54
C LYS A 294 -3.73 0.83 4.14
N GLY A 295 -2.66 0.86 3.32
CA GLY A 295 -1.34 1.19 3.82
C GLY A 295 -1.23 2.70 4.13
N LEU A 296 -0.02 3.26 4.07
CA LEU A 296 0.17 4.70 4.28
C LEU A 296 -0.77 5.47 3.32
N ALA A 297 -1.47 6.50 3.83
CA ALA A 297 -2.59 7.15 3.13
C ALA A 297 -2.11 8.10 2.01
N GLY A 298 -1.20 7.58 1.19
CA GLY A 298 0.12 8.17 1.12
C GLY A 298 0.38 8.85 -0.21
N ARG A 299 0.49 10.19 -0.21
CA ARG A 299 1.06 10.91 -1.35
C ARG A 299 2.59 10.86 -1.32
N HIS A 300 3.14 9.72 -0.92
CA HIS A 300 4.57 9.45 -0.84
C HIS A 300 5.03 8.77 -2.12
N TYR A 301 6.03 9.34 -2.77
CA TYR A 301 6.58 8.87 -4.03
C TYR A 301 8.03 8.46 -3.83
N SER A 302 8.35 7.25 -4.27
CA SER A 302 9.68 6.66 -4.25
C SER A 302 10.19 6.38 -5.65
N ASP A 303 11.49 6.09 -5.72
CA ASP A 303 12.23 5.87 -6.96
C ASP A 303 11.55 4.84 -7.88
N THR A 304 11.49 5.17 -9.17
CA THR A 304 11.15 4.25 -10.26
C THR A 304 12.22 4.34 -11.35
N THR A 305 12.20 3.44 -12.32
CA THR A 305 13.33 3.21 -13.23
C THR A 305 13.03 3.50 -14.69
N ASP A 306 14.01 4.05 -15.40
CA ASP A 306 13.92 4.36 -16.83
C ASP A 306 14.84 3.46 -17.67
N ALA A 307 14.45 3.19 -18.91
CA ALA A 307 15.16 2.29 -19.81
C ALA A 307 15.90 3.09 -20.91
N VAL A 308 17.15 3.46 -20.63
CA VAL A 308 17.89 4.49 -21.39
C VAL A 308 19.08 3.88 -22.13
N VAL A 309 19.25 4.27 -23.40
CA VAL A 309 20.45 3.92 -24.18
C VAL A 309 21.58 4.88 -23.80
N GLY A 310 22.69 4.32 -23.34
CA GLY A 310 23.88 5.04 -22.90
C GLY A 310 24.80 5.53 -24.01
N ALA A 311 25.80 6.32 -23.64
CA ALA A 311 26.83 6.84 -24.53
C ALA A 311 27.68 5.72 -25.17
N ASP A 312 27.79 4.56 -24.54
CA ASP A 312 28.44 3.36 -25.08
C ASP A 312 27.52 2.47 -25.95
N GLY A 313 26.25 2.87 -26.12
CA GLY A 313 25.25 2.16 -26.92
C GLY A 313 24.51 1.01 -26.21
N LYS A 314 24.79 0.72 -24.93
CA LYS A 314 24.02 -0.28 -24.16
C LYS A 314 22.72 0.32 -23.59
N THR A 315 21.70 -0.50 -23.38
CA THR A 315 20.52 -0.11 -22.59
C THR A 315 20.77 -0.36 -21.11
N TYR A 316 20.60 0.68 -20.30
CA TYR A 316 20.59 0.63 -18.84
C TYR A 316 19.15 0.68 -18.33
N THR A 317 18.89 0.16 -17.13
CA THR A 317 17.55 0.24 -16.50
C THR A 317 17.70 0.45 -15.00
N SER A 318 17.61 1.71 -14.58
CA SER A 318 17.94 2.16 -13.22
C SER A 318 17.09 3.38 -12.84
N ASN A 319 17.08 3.72 -11.56
CA ASN A 319 16.39 4.91 -11.05
C ASN A 319 17.21 6.19 -11.29
N GLN A 320 18.53 6.08 -11.31
CA GLN A 320 19.45 7.15 -11.66
C GLN A 320 19.30 7.55 -13.15
N ALA A 321 18.93 6.61 -14.02
CA ALA A 321 18.65 6.87 -15.44
C ALA A 321 17.47 7.82 -15.66
N THR A 322 16.56 7.96 -14.69
CA THR A 322 15.49 8.99 -14.76
C THR A 322 16.05 10.41 -14.77
N ILE A 323 17.26 10.62 -14.25
CA ILE A 323 17.98 11.90 -14.20
C ILE A 323 19.08 11.97 -15.25
N TRP A 324 20.02 11.01 -15.28
CA TRP A 324 21.23 11.16 -16.10
C TRP A 324 20.96 11.21 -17.60
N ARG A 325 19.82 10.69 -18.06
CA ARG A 325 19.34 10.81 -19.44
C ARG A 325 19.20 12.27 -19.93
N TRP A 326 19.10 13.24 -19.01
CA TRP A 326 18.98 14.67 -19.29
C TRP A 326 20.27 15.46 -19.06
N ARG A 327 21.36 14.79 -18.62
CA ARG A 327 22.56 15.45 -18.09
C ARG A 327 23.23 16.40 -19.07
N ASP A 328 23.31 16.03 -20.34
CA ASP A 328 23.93 16.90 -21.35
C ASP A 328 23.16 18.22 -21.49
N THR A 329 21.85 18.13 -21.67
CA THR A 329 20.94 19.28 -21.78
C THR A 329 21.00 20.16 -20.55
N PHE A 330 20.89 19.58 -19.34
CA PHE A 330 20.84 20.40 -18.13
C PHE A 330 22.20 21.05 -17.80
N GLN A 331 23.32 20.47 -18.20
CA GLN A 331 24.64 21.11 -18.07
C GLN A 331 24.87 22.20 -19.14
N ASN A 332 24.35 22.05 -20.35
CA ASN A 332 24.41 23.12 -21.36
C ASN A 332 23.58 24.35 -20.93
N ASP A 333 22.40 24.12 -20.36
CA ASP A 333 21.54 25.15 -19.76
C ASP A 333 22.25 25.85 -18.58
N PHE A 334 22.86 25.09 -17.65
CA PHE A 334 23.63 25.67 -16.55
C PHE A 334 24.82 26.51 -17.04
N ALA A 335 25.63 26.01 -17.97
CA ALA A 335 26.75 26.74 -18.55
C ALA A 335 26.32 28.01 -19.31
N SER A 336 25.16 27.99 -19.96
CA SER A 336 24.62 29.14 -20.69
C SER A 336 24.01 30.19 -19.77
N ARG A 337 23.32 29.79 -18.70
CA ARG A 337 22.90 30.70 -17.62
C ARG A 337 24.09 31.34 -16.91
N ILE A 338 25.22 30.63 -16.80
CA ILE A 338 26.48 31.25 -16.36
C ILE A 338 26.94 32.31 -17.38
N GLN A 339 26.85 32.09 -18.70
CA GLN A 339 27.15 33.15 -19.69
C GLN A 339 26.18 34.35 -19.60
N TRP A 340 24.88 34.13 -19.33
CA TRP A 340 23.92 35.20 -19.03
C TRP A 340 24.29 36.02 -17.79
N SER A 341 25.07 35.44 -16.87
CA SER A 341 25.57 36.16 -15.69
C SER A 341 26.79 37.04 -16.01
N LEU A 342 27.56 36.71 -17.06
CA LEU A 342 28.79 37.41 -17.45
C LEU A 342 28.54 38.61 -18.38
N ASN A 343 27.52 38.52 -19.23
CA ASN A 343 27.26 39.49 -20.30
C ASN A 343 25.97 40.26 -20.03
N ALA A 344 25.95 41.55 -20.40
CA ALA A 344 24.73 42.37 -20.37
C ALA A 344 24.05 42.49 -21.74
N ASP A 345 24.77 42.14 -22.81
CA ASP A 345 24.30 42.22 -24.19
C ASP A 345 23.61 40.90 -24.57
N PHE A 346 22.33 40.98 -24.95
CA PHE A 346 21.49 39.83 -25.34
C PHE A 346 22.21 38.91 -26.35
N GLU A 347 22.66 39.48 -27.46
CA GLU A 347 23.32 38.79 -28.58
C GLU A 347 24.68 38.12 -28.24
N ALA A 348 25.17 38.26 -26.99
CA ALA A 348 26.45 37.71 -26.55
C ALA A 348 26.34 36.31 -25.89
N ALA A 349 25.12 35.78 -25.72
CA ALA A 349 24.89 34.44 -25.16
C ALA A 349 23.63 33.79 -25.76
N ASN A 350 23.66 32.46 -25.91
CA ASN A 350 22.56 31.66 -26.47
C ASN A 350 21.36 31.56 -25.51
N HIS A 351 20.14 31.49 -26.04
CA HIS A 351 18.90 31.27 -25.29
C HIS A 351 18.15 30.02 -25.77
N HIS A 352 17.00 29.72 -25.15
CA HIS A 352 16.27 28.48 -25.41
C HIS A 352 15.31 28.64 -26.61
N PRO A 353 15.24 27.67 -27.54
CA PRO A 353 14.24 27.64 -28.61
C PRO A 353 12.81 27.76 -28.09
N VAL A 354 12.00 28.63 -28.72
CA VAL A 354 10.60 28.86 -28.37
C VAL A 354 9.70 27.91 -29.17
N LEU A 355 8.96 27.07 -28.44
CA LEU A 355 8.20 25.98 -29.02
C LEU A 355 6.76 26.36 -29.38
N CYS A 356 6.33 25.90 -30.55
CA CYS A 356 4.93 25.82 -30.95
C CYS A 356 4.67 24.45 -31.57
N VAL A 357 3.63 23.74 -31.11
CA VAL A 357 3.19 22.46 -31.70
C VAL A 357 1.68 22.50 -31.89
N ASN A 358 1.19 22.38 -33.13
CA ASN A 358 -0.24 22.49 -33.48
C ASN A 358 -0.91 23.71 -32.80
N ASP A 359 -0.34 24.92 -33.03
CA ASP A 359 -0.69 26.20 -32.40
C ASP A 359 -0.58 26.28 -30.86
N SER A 360 -0.17 25.20 -30.18
CA SER A 360 0.15 25.21 -28.74
C SER A 360 1.55 25.76 -28.51
N TRP A 361 1.62 27.03 -28.08
CA TRP A 361 2.85 27.71 -27.70
C TRP A 361 3.37 27.34 -26.31
N GLY A 362 4.67 27.49 -26.09
CA GLY A 362 5.33 27.39 -24.78
C GLY A 362 5.39 25.99 -24.17
N HIS A 363 5.91 25.90 -22.94
CA HIS A 363 6.17 24.65 -22.22
C HIS A 363 4.94 23.92 -21.64
N GLY A 364 3.71 24.36 -21.93
CA GLY A 364 2.52 23.60 -21.55
C GLY A 364 2.44 22.26 -22.29
N ALA A 365 2.21 21.16 -21.56
CA ALA A 365 2.00 19.84 -22.16
C ALA A 365 0.75 19.85 -23.06
N LEU A 366 0.84 19.25 -24.25
CA LEU A 366 -0.24 19.19 -25.23
C LEU A 366 -1.08 17.93 -25.01
N GLU A 367 -2.22 18.05 -24.31
CA GLU A 367 -3.13 16.93 -24.10
C GLU A 367 -4.13 16.78 -25.25
N LEU A 368 -4.27 15.54 -25.74
CA LEU A 368 -5.11 15.18 -26.89
C LEU A 368 -5.92 13.91 -26.57
N GLU A 369 -7.18 13.88 -27.01
CA GLU A 369 -8.02 12.67 -27.04
C GLU A 369 -8.16 12.23 -28.51
N ILE A 370 -7.77 10.99 -28.84
CA ILE A 370 -7.67 10.46 -30.22
C ILE A 370 -8.23 9.03 -30.28
N GLU A 371 -8.85 8.60 -31.39
CA GLU A 371 -9.30 7.21 -31.50
C GLU A 371 -8.13 6.24 -31.76
N ALA A 372 -8.21 5.05 -31.17
CA ALA A 372 -7.19 4.02 -31.28
C ALA A 372 -7.18 3.44 -32.70
N GLY A 373 -6.03 3.51 -33.37
CA GLY A 373 -5.89 3.19 -34.79
C GLY A 373 -6.14 4.37 -35.74
N GLU A 374 -6.03 5.62 -35.30
CA GLU A 374 -5.93 6.81 -36.16
C GLU A 374 -4.47 7.24 -36.45
N ASP A 375 -4.31 8.16 -37.41
CA ASP A 375 -3.08 8.90 -37.69
C ASP A 375 -3.28 10.36 -37.25
N ILE A 376 -2.33 10.94 -36.53
CA ILE A 376 -2.31 12.38 -36.22
C ILE A 376 -1.01 13.03 -36.74
N VAL A 377 -1.11 14.27 -37.25
CA VAL A 377 0.08 15.07 -37.57
C VAL A 377 0.39 15.99 -36.39
N PHE A 378 1.64 15.95 -35.94
CA PHE A 378 2.23 16.97 -35.08
C PHE A 378 3.12 17.88 -35.91
N ASP A 379 2.85 19.18 -35.85
CA ASP A 379 3.48 20.23 -36.63
C ASP A 379 4.17 21.23 -35.69
N ALA A 380 5.50 21.17 -35.64
CA ALA A 380 6.33 22.05 -34.85
C ALA A 380 6.92 23.22 -35.66
N SER A 381 6.50 23.42 -36.91
CA SER A 381 7.17 24.31 -37.87
C SER A 381 7.25 25.78 -37.44
N SER A 382 6.27 26.24 -36.66
CA SER A 382 6.22 27.58 -36.08
C SER A 382 7.16 27.80 -34.88
N SER A 383 7.85 26.75 -34.41
CA SER A 383 8.90 26.89 -33.40
C SER A 383 10.09 27.67 -33.96
N TYR A 384 10.58 28.63 -33.19
CA TYR A 384 11.64 29.55 -33.61
C TYR A 384 12.75 29.64 -32.57
N ASP A 385 13.93 30.04 -33.04
CA ASP A 385 15.05 30.38 -32.19
C ASP A 385 15.07 31.89 -31.94
N PRO A 386 15.24 32.36 -30.69
CA PRO A 386 15.21 33.80 -30.38
C PRO A 386 16.50 34.55 -30.79
N ASP A 387 17.62 33.83 -30.93
CA ASP A 387 18.92 34.38 -31.37
C ASP A 387 19.11 34.24 -32.90
N GLY A 388 18.27 33.39 -33.52
CA GLY A 388 18.20 33.19 -34.97
C GLY A 388 18.97 31.95 -35.46
N ASP A 389 19.41 31.08 -34.56
CA ASP A 389 20.09 29.82 -34.90
C ASP A 389 19.12 28.80 -35.54
N SER A 390 19.68 27.77 -36.18
CA SER A 390 18.90 26.74 -36.87
C SER A 390 18.50 25.59 -35.92
N LEU A 391 17.22 25.25 -35.96
CA LEU A 391 16.63 24.26 -35.06
C LEU A 391 16.62 22.85 -35.67
N SER A 392 16.98 21.87 -34.84
CA SER A 392 16.85 20.43 -35.08
C SER A 392 15.70 19.85 -34.25
N PHE A 393 14.94 18.89 -34.80
CA PHE A 393 13.75 18.33 -34.16
C PHE A 393 13.88 16.82 -34.00
N LYS A 394 13.50 16.31 -32.83
CA LYS A 394 13.59 14.89 -32.47
C LYS A 394 12.31 14.47 -31.74
N TRP A 395 11.55 13.58 -32.37
CA TRP A 395 10.31 13.03 -31.83
C TRP A 395 10.52 11.58 -31.35
N TRP A 396 10.13 11.28 -30.12
CA TRP A 396 10.27 9.94 -29.56
C TRP A 396 9.22 9.63 -28.50
N GLN A 397 8.83 8.36 -28.35
CA GLN A 397 7.87 7.93 -27.34
C GLN A 397 8.58 7.68 -26.01
N TYR A 398 8.13 8.37 -24.95
CA TYR A 398 8.62 8.17 -23.58
C TYR A 398 7.66 7.18 -22.89
N LYS A 399 8.06 5.92 -22.78
CA LYS A 399 7.13 4.82 -22.44
C LYS A 399 7.02 4.62 -20.93
N GLU A 400 8.08 4.90 -20.21
CA GLU A 400 8.22 4.66 -18.79
C GLU A 400 7.19 5.46 -17.95
N PRO A 401 6.85 6.73 -18.29
CA PRO A 401 5.67 7.47 -17.80
C PRO A 401 4.29 6.85 -18.05
N THR A 402 4.20 5.86 -18.93
CA THR A 402 2.93 5.22 -19.34
C THR A 402 2.74 3.86 -18.68
N ALA A 403 3.83 3.25 -18.20
CA ALA A 403 3.82 1.91 -17.61
C ALA A 403 3.44 1.93 -16.13
N THR A 404 2.70 0.91 -15.70
CA THR A 404 2.42 0.60 -14.29
C THR A 404 3.41 -0.40 -13.69
N GLN A 405 4.25 -1.04 -14.52
CA GLN A 405 5.22 -2.05 -14.10
C GLN A 405 6.63 -1.88 -14.71
N TRP A 406 7.60 -2.58 -14.10
CA TRP A 406 9.02 -2.54 -14.49
C TRP A 406 9.29 -2.92 -15.95
N LEU A 407 8.60 -3.93 -16.50
CA LEU A 407 8.87 -4.42 -17.85
C LEU A 407 8.03 -3.69 -18.91
N VAL A 408 8.19 -2.36 -18.94
CA VAL A 408 7.55 -1.38 -19.85
C VAL A 408 7.22 -1.92 -21.25
N ARG A 409 8.16 -2.65 -21.88
CA ARG A 409 8.03 -3.24 -23.22
C ARG A 409 6.91 -4.28 -23.40
N PHE A 410 6.36 -4.85 -22.32
CA PHE A 410 5.24 -5.81 -22.37
C PHE A 410 3.88 -5.16 -22.13
N GLU A 411 3.87 -3.91 -21.69
CA GLU A 411 2.68 -3.13 -21.37
C GLU A 411 2.44 -2.03 -22.42
N VAL A 412 3.44 -1.21 -22.69
CA VAL A 412 3.30 0.03 -23.48
C VAL A 412 3.61 -0.21 -24.96
N SER A 413 2.56 -0.18 -25.77
CA SER A 413 2.61 -0.32 -27.23
C SER A 413 3.38 0.83 -27.92
N ASN A 414 4.04 0.53 -29.05
CA ASN A 414 4.81 1.50 -29.83
C ASN A 414 3.89 2.53 -30.52
N LEU A 415 4.19 3.82 -30.39
CA LEU A 415 3.80 4.80 -31.41
C LEU A 415 4.68 4.57 -32.66
N GLU A 416 4.09 4.53 -33.86
CA GLU A 416 4.86 4.58 -35.10
C GLU A 416 5.00 6.05 -35.52
N ILE A 417 6.23 6.54 -35.69
CA ILE A 417 6.53 7.95 -35.97
C ILE A 417 7.14 8.05 -37.36
N GLU A 418 6.44 8.72 -38.29
CA GLU A 418 6.85 8.94 -39.66
C GLU A 418 7.22 10.42 -39.86
N ASN A 419 8.49 10.70 -40.14
CA ASN A 419 8.94 12.04 -40.51
C ASN A 419 8.37 12.41 -41.88
N LEU A 420 7.53 13.45 -41.93
CA LEU A 420 6.98 13.95 -43.19
C LEU A 420 8.01 14.80 -43.95
N GLU A 421 8.96 15.40 -43.23
CA GLU A 421 10.00 16.31 -43.73
C GLU A 421 11.38 15.95 -43.17
N PRO A 422 12.50 16.22 -43.89
CA PRO A 422 13.83 15.70 -43.51
C PRO A 422 14.40 16.21 -42.18
N ASP A 423 13.95 17.37 -41.71
CA ASP A 423 14.37 17.98 -40.43
C ASP A 423 13.43 17.61 -39.25
N ALA A 424 12.42 16.77 -39.51
CA ALA A 424 11.41 16.31 -38.55
C ALA A 424 10.57 17.41 -37.87
N ARG A 425 10.48 18.63 -38.44
CA ARG A 425 9.51 19.65 -37.97
C ARG A 425 8.07 19.13 -37.95
N ARG A 426 7.74 18.24 -38.89
CA ARG A 426 6.40 17.69 -39.09
C ARG A 426 6.48 16.16 -39.10
N VAL A 427 5.75 15.53 -38.18
CA VAL A 427 5.66 14.07 -38.06
C VAL A 427 4.22 13.61 -38.10
N LYS A 428 3.98 12.47 -38.72
CA LYS A 428 2.72 11.73 -38.63
C LYS A 428 2.92 10.59 -37.64
N VAL A 429 2.05 10.50 -36.65
CA VAL A 429 2.11 9.52 -35.57
C VAL A 429 0.94 8.58 -35.68
N ARG A 430 1.22 7.30 -35.86
CA ARG A 430 0.24 6.21 -35.86
C ARG A 430 -0.09 5.84 -34.42
N ILE A 431 -1.38 5.87 -34.10
CA ILE A 431 -1.89 5.37 -32.83
C ILE A 431 -2.04 3.84 -32.90
N PRO A 432 -1.61 3.06 -31.90
CA PRO A 432 -1.81 1.61 -31.88
C PRO A 432 -3.29 1.25 -32.00
N PRO A 433 -3.63 0.10 -32.58
CA PRO A 433 -5.03 -0.31 -32.71
C PRO A 433 -5.62 -0.71 -31.34
N PRO A 434 -6.97 -0.70 -31.19
CA PRO A 434 -7.62 -0.81 -29.88
C PRO A 434 -7.24 -2.07 -29.09
N GLU A 435 -6.97 -3.18 -29.75
CA GLU A 435 -6.54 -4.45 -29.12
C GLU A 435 -5.13 -4.41 -28.52
N GLN A 436 -4.35 -3.34 -28.75
CA GLN A 436 -3.00 -3.16 -28.20
C GLN A 436 -2.90 -2.04 -27.15
N CYS A 437 -3.72 -0.99 -27.25
CA CYS A 437 -3.66 0.18 -26.35
C CYS A 437 -4.93 0.38 -25.50
N CYS A 438 -6.08 -0.10 -25.96
CA CYS A 438 -7.37 -0.06 -25.27
C CYS A 438 -7.72 -1.47 -24.76
N PHE A 439 -6.74 -2.13 -24.16
CA PHE A 439 -6.86 -3.48 -23.60
C PHE A 439 -6.11 -3.56 -22.27
N ASP A 440 -6.82 -3.84 -21.19
CA ASP A 440 -6.19 -4.14 -19.91
C ASP A 440 -5.67 -5.58 -19.94
N ARG A 441 -4.35 -5.69 -20.03
CA ARG A 441 -3.63 -6.97 -20.15
C ARG A 441 -3.39 -7.67 -18.82
N PHE A 442 -3.46 -6.98 -17.69
CA PHE A 442 -2.88 -7.45 -16.42
C PHE A 442 -3.88 -7.57 -15.27
N THR A 443 -4.96 -6.78 -15.23
CA THR A 443 -5.99 -6.89 -14.18
C THR A 443 -7.27 -7.59 -14.63
N THR A 444 -7.80 -7.29 -15.82
CA THR A 444 -9.08 -7.85 -16.33
C THR A 444 -8.95 -8.69 -17.60
N GLY A 445 -7.80 -8.67 -18.27
CA GLY A 445 -7.59 -9.40 -19.53
C GLY A 445 -8.59 -9.03 -20.64
N SER A 446 -9.07 -7.78 -20.64
CA SER A 446 -10.28 -7.35 -21.36
C SER A 446 -10.11 -6.00 -22.06
N PRO A 447 -10.84 -5.75 -23.17
CA PRO A 447 -10.85 -4.43 -23.81
C PRO A 447 -11.46 -3.35 -22.90
N VAL A 448 -10.82 -2.19 -22.85
CA VAL A 448 -11.27 -1.00 -22.10
C VAL A 448 -11.75 0.10 -23.05
N ALA A 449 -12.62 1.00 -22.58
CA ALA A 449 -13.17 2.09 -23.40
C ALA A 449 -12.17 3.22 -23.64
N ARG A 450 -11.32 3.50 -22.64
CA ARG A 450 -10.16 4.42 -22.70
C ARG A 450 -8.89 3.61 -22.49
N GLY A 451 -7.91 3.78 -23.37
CA GLY A 451 -6.58 3.17 -23.29
C GLY A 451 -5.62 3.92 -22.37
N GLN A 452 -4.38 3.43 -22.30
CA GLN A 452 -3.30 4.07 -21.52
C GLN A 452 -2.96 5.47 -22.06
N LEU A 453 -2.45 6.33 -21.16
CA LEU A 453 -1.99 7.69 -21.49
C LEU A 453 -0.60 7.62 -22.15
N LEU A 454 -0.53 7.55 -23.48
CA LEU A 454 0.77 7.48 -24.16
C LEU A 454 1.45 8.85 -24.18
N HIS A 455 2.75 8.87 -23.90
CA HIS A 455 3.57 10.09 -23.89
C HIS A 455 4.51 10.15 -25.11
N LEU A 456 4.41 11.23 -25.86
CA LEU A 456 5.27 11.57 -27.00
C LEU A 456 6.08 12.82 -26.63
N VAL A 457 7.40 12.78 -26.78
CA VAL A 457 8.29 13.91 -26.52
C VAL A 457 8.75 14.49 -27.85
N LEU A 458 8.52 15.79 -28.04
CA LEU A 458 9.34 16.61 -28.92
C LEU A 458 10.54 17.12 -28.11
N GLU A 459 11.71 17.04 -28.70
CA GLU A 459 12.96 17.65 -28.26
C GLU A 459 13.47 18.52 -29.41
N VAL A 460 13.57 19.84 -29.20
CA VAL A 460 14.13 20.78 -30.17
C VAL A 460 15.43 21.33 -29.62
N THR A 461 16.49 21.32 -30.43
CA THR A 461 17.81 21.85 -30.07
C THR A 461 18.32 22.79 -31.15
N ASP A 462 18.95 23.91 -30.75
CA ASP A 462 19.65 24.84 -31.63
C ASP A 462 20.94 24.24 -32.25
N ASN A 463 21.82 25.09 -32.82
CA ASN A 463 23.16 24.73 -33.28
C ASN A 463 24.29 25.58 -32.67
N ALA A 464 24.03 26.26 -31.55
CA ALA A 464 24.93 27.23 -30.94
C ALA A 464 26.16 26.58 -30.28
N GLY A 465 27.09 27.42 -29.80
CA GLY A 465 28.31 26.96 -29.12
C GLY A 465 28.05 26.19 -27.81
N ASN A 466 26.94 26.49 -27.14
CA ASN A 466 26.35 25.68 -26.07
C ASN A 466 24.93 25.30 -26.52
N LEU A 467 24.72 24.04 -26.91
CA LEU A 467 23.44 23.55 -27.43
C LEU A 467 22.35 23.56 -26.35
N LEU A 468 21.32 24.41 -26.49
CA LEU A 468 20.16 24.44 -25.62
C LEU A 468 19.00 23.67 -26.24
N SER A 469 18.31 22.87 -25.42
CA SER A 469 17.18 22.06 -25.87
C SER A 469 15.92 22.41 -25.10
N SER A 470 14.85 22.68 -25.84
CA SER A 470 13.50 22.82 -25.31
C SER A 470 12.70 21.54 -25.58
N PRO A 471 12.31 20.76 -24.56
CA PRO A 471 11.35 19.68 -24.72
C PRO A 471 9.89 20.15 -24.63
N LYS A 472 8.98 19.39 -25.25
CA LYS A 472 7.52 19.51 -25.06
C LYS A 472 6.86 18.14 -25.18
N VAL A 473 6.06 17.79 -24.17
CA VAL A 473 5.32 16.50 -24.15
C VAL A 473 3.93 16.65 -24.76
N GLY A 474 3.65 15.84 -25.78
CA GLY A 474 2.30 15.49 -26.23
C GLY A 474 1.78 14.29 -25.44
N ARG A 475 0.59 14.40 -24.86
CA ARG A 475 -0.09 13.35 -24.09
C ARG A 475 -1.33 12.88 -24.83
N ILE A 476 -1.39 11.58 -25.13
CA ILE A 476 -2.42 11.02 -25.99
C ILE A 476 -3.29 10.05 -25.19
N LYS A 477 -4.55 10.44 -24.93
CA LYS A 477 -5.60 9.59 -24.37
C LYS A 477 -6.32 8.89 -25.52
N GLN A 478 -6.43 7.56 -25.46
CA GLN A 478 -6.85 6.75 -26.61
C GLN A 478 -8.22 6.11 -26.38
N PHE A 479 -9.02 5.99 -27.44
CA PHE A 479 -10.43 5.58 -27.36
C PHE A 479 -10.79 4.48 -28.33
N ARG A 480 -11.59 3.53 -27.89
CA ARG A 480 -12.14 2.47 -28.74
C ARG A 480 -13.43 2.95 -29.42
N GLN A 481 -13.48 2.96 -30.75
CA GLN A 481 -14.65 3.39 -31.52
C GLN A 481 -15.95 2.73 -31.06
N ARG A 482 -17.03 3.53 -31.02
CA ARG A 482 -18.40 3.02 -30.94
C ARG A 482 -18.80 2.40 -32.30
N PRO A 483 -19.60 1.31 -32.32
CA PRO A 483 -20.11 0.79 -33.58
C PRO A 483 -20.99 1.84 -34.28
N MET A 484 -20.67 2.17 -35.53
CA MET A 484 -21.45 3.12 -36.33
C MET A 484 -22.87 2.62 -36.56
N THR A 485 -23.85 3.25 -35.90
CA THR A 485 -25.24 3.32 -36.37
C THR A 485 -25.52 4.74 -36.84
N SER A 486 -25.96 4.85 -38.10
CA SER A 486 -25.91 6.10 -38.86
C SER A 486 -26.80 7.21 -38.31
N ILE A 487 -26.29 8.45 -38.38
CA ILE A 487 -27.07 9.67 -38.17
C ILE A 487 -28.24 9.71 -39.16
N LEU A 488 -29.44 9.96 -38.66
CA LEU A 488 -30.50 10.62 -39.44
C LEU A 488 -31.29 11.59 -38.55
N VAL A 489 -31.47 12.80 -39.04
CA VAL A 489 -32.12 13.93 -38.34
C VAL A 489 -33.48 14.21 -38.99
N ALA A 490 -34.39 14.81 -38.19
CA ALA A 490 -35.58 15.58 -38.57
C ALA A 490 -36.97 14.93 -38.42
N LEU A 491 -37.76 15.53 -37.51
CA LEU A 491 -39.14 16.04 -37.70
C LEU A 491 -40.23 15.11 -38.27
N TYR A 492 -41.26 14.77 -37.47
CA TYR A 492 -42.52 15.55 -37.38
C TYR A 492 -43.48 15.02 -36.30
N PHE A 493 -44.67 15.62 -36.21
CA PHE A 493 -45.66 15.57 -35.12
C PHE A 493 -46.98 14.86 -35.54
N LEU A 494 -47.80 14.45 -34.56
CA LEU A 494 -49.26 14.21 -34.59
C LEU A 494 -49.89 12.89 -35.15
N LEU A 495 -50.48 12.12 -34.21
CA LEU A 495 -51.90 11.69 -34.13
C LEU A 495 -52.46 10.32 -34.64
N PHE A 496 -53.27 9.74 -33.74
CA PHE A 496 -54.47 8.86 -33.87
C PHE A 496 -54.37 7.38 -34.32
N GLY A 497 -55.28 6.56 -33.74
CA GLY A 497 -55.45 5.11 -33.99
C GLY A 497 -54.82 4.25 -32.88
N SER A 498 -55.50 3.77 -31.82
CA SER A 498 -56.91 3.38 -31.60
C SER A 498 -57.34 2.06 -32.26
N ALA A 499 -56.75 0.92 -31.86
CA ALA A 499 -57.30 -0.42 -32.13
C ALA A 499 -56.92 -1.48 -31.07
N THR A 500 -57.90 -1.86 -30.25
CA THR A 500 -58.12 -3.17 -29.60
C THR A 500 -57.03 -4.26 -29.59
N ILE A 501 -56.71 -4.76 -28.38
CA ILE A 501 -56.47 -6.20 -28.14
C ILE A 501 -57.41 -6.65 -27.01
N SER A 502 -58.01 -7.84 -27.16
CA SER A 502 -58.97 -8.43 -26.22
C SER A 502 -58.31 -9.08 -25.00
N PRO A 503 -59.03 -9.24 -23.87
CA PRO A 503 -58.47 -9.81 -22.65
C PRO A 503 -58.34 -11.34 -22.73
N LEU A 504 -57.32 -11.89 -22.08
CA LEU A 504 -57.49 -12.94 -21.05
C LEU A 504 -56.15 -13.20 -20.33
N SER A 505 -56.09 -12.91 -19.03
CA SER A 505 -55.17 -13.54 -18.07
C SER A 505 -55.89 -13.54 -16.73
N THR A 506 -56.06 -14.73 -16.14
CA THR A 506 -56.90 -14.95 -14.96
C THR A 506 -56.33 -14.24 -13.75
N MET A 507 -57.11 -13.37 -13.09
CA MET A 507 -56.79 -12.88 -11.75
C MET A 507 -56.75 -14.07 -10.78
N ALA A 508 -55.56 -14.49 -10.36
CA ALA A 508 -55.42 -15.12 -9.06
C ALA A 508 -55.78 -14.06 -8.00
N ARG A 509 -56.84 -14.28 -7.23
CA ARG A 509 -57.17 -13.40 -6.11
C ARG A 509 -56.15 -13.63 -4.99
N SER A 510 -55.12 -12.80 -4.93
CA SER A 510 -54.40 -12.52 -3.70
C SER A 510 -55.41 -12.05 -2.65
N SER A 511 -55.25 -12.52 -1.41
CA SER A 511 -56.08 -12.06 -0.30
C SER A 511 -55.55 -10.71 0.18
N LEU A 512 -56.26 -9.63 -0.15
CA LEU A 512 -56.07 -8.33 0.50
C LEU A 512 -56.39 -8.46 1.99
N ALA A 513 -55.36 -8.75 2.80
CA ALA A 513 -55.43 -8.57 4.24
C ALA A 513 -55.62 -7.06 4.49
N SER A 514 -56.65 -6.71 5.25
CA SER A 514 -56.81 -5.33 5.71
C SER A 514 -55.96 -5.15 6.96
N PRO A 515 -54.83 -4.40 6.91
CA PRO A 515 -54.04 -4.15 8.11
C PRO A 515 -54.87 -3.38 9.13
N ASN A 516 -54.55 -3.52 10.41
CA ASN A 516 -55.12 -2.67 11.44
C ASN A 516 -54.42 -1.30 11.35
N ILE A 517 -55.16 -0.26 10.96
CA ILE A 517 -54.60 1.09 10.77
C ILE A 517 -55.10 2.01 11.88
N THR A 518 -54.20 2.42 12.76
CA THR A 518 -54.46 3.49 13.74
C THR A 518 -54.15 4.83 13.09
N ILE A 519 -55.19 5.63 12.82
CA ILE A 519 -55.04 6.95 12.18
C ILE A 519 -55.04 8.04 13.26
N THR A 520 -53.90 8.65 13.51
CA THR A 520 -53.73 9.74 14.48
C THR A 520 -54.08 11.11 13.89
N ARG A 521 -53.94 11.32 12.58
CA ARG A 521 -54.26 12.60 11.90
C ARG A 521 -55.20 12.40 10.69
N PRO A 522 -56.50 12.15 10.91
CA PRO A 522 -57.45 11.74 9.86
C PRO A 522 -57.77 12.81 8.79
N SER A 523 -57.31 14.04 8.98
CA SER A 523 -57.38 15.12 7.98
C SER A 523 -56.14 15.23 7.09
N THR A 524 -55.10 14.43 7.34
CA THR A 524 -53.82 14.45 6.61
C THR A 524 -53.68 13.18 5.77
N PRO A 525 -53.47 13.26 4.44
CA PRO A 525 -53.30 12.08 3.62
C PRO A 525 -51.94 11.41 3.86
N PHE A 526 -51.93 10.07 3.87
CA PHE A 526 -50.74 9.24 4.14
C PHE A 526 -49.60 9.51 3.14
N ALA A 527 -49.93 9.66 1.86
CA ALA A 527 -49.00 10.04 0.78
C ALA A 527 -49.53 11.26 0.01
N PRO A 528 -48.66 11.98 -0.74
CA PRO A 528 -49.10 13.00 -1.69
C PRO A 528 -49.98 12.41 -2.82
N SER A 529 -50.78 13.25 -3.48
CA SER A 529 -51.60 12.85 -4.62
C SER A 529 -51.48 13.89 -5.75
N PRO A 530 -51.03 13.52 -6.97
CA PRO A 530 -50.54 12.19 -7.37
C PRO A 530 -49.30 11.75 -6.57
N LEU A 531 -49.01 10.45 -6.59
CA LEU A 531 -47.78 9.92 -6.00
C LEU A 531 -46.56 10.51 -6.74
N PRO A 532 -45.53 10.99 -6.02
CA PRO A 532 -44.31 11.50 -6.62
C PRO A 532 -43.38 10.35 -7.04
N PRO A 533 -42.46 10.55 -8.00
CA PRO A 533 -41.39 9.59 -8.24
C PRO A 533 -40.46 9.49 -7.00
N PRO A 534 -39.70 8.40 -6.82
CA PRO A 534 -38.79 8.24 -5.70
C PRO A 534 -37.68 9.30 -5.75
N ASN A 535 -37.37 9.92 -4.61
CA ASN A 535 -36.28 10.90 -4.53
C ASN A 535 -34.90 10.29 -4.92
N PRO A 536 -34.52 9.07 -4.47
CA PRO A 536 -33.27 8.43 -4.88
C PRO A 536 -33.17 8.22 -6.40
N LEU A 537 -34.22 7.68 -7.02
CA LEU A 537 -34.27 7.43 -8.46
C LEU A 537 -34.33 8.73 -9.29
N THR A 538 -35.05 9.75 -8.81
CA THR A 538 -35.20 11.04 -9.52
C THR A 538 -33.90 11.84 -9.53
N HIS A 539 -33.13 11.78 -8.44
CA HIS A 539 -31.87 12.52 -8.29
C HIS A 539 -30.62 11.65 -8.51
N ALA A 540 -30.77 10.44 -9.06
CA ALA A 540 -29.74 9.41 -9.16
C ALA A 540 -28.40 9.90 -9.76
N ASP A 541 -28.41 10.51 -10.95
CA ASP A 541 -27.19 11.01 -11.60
C ASP A 541 -26.45 12.05 -10.72
N GLU A 542 -27.17 12.89 -9.97
CA GLU A 542 -26.55 13.88 -9.05
C GLU A 542 -26.12 13.24 -7.72
N ILE A 543 -26.90 12.31 -7.16
CA ILE A 543 -26.53 11.52 -5.98
C ILE A 543 -25.22 10.80 -6.26
N LEU A 544 -25.09 10.10 -7.39
CA LEU A 544 -23.86 9.40 -7.78
C LEU A 544 -22.71 10.38 -8.07
N ALA A 545 -22.98 11.52 -8.70
CA ALA A 545 -21.97 12.56 -8.93
C ALA A 545 -21.52 13.32 -7.64
N GLN A 546 -22.26 13.22 -6.54
CA GLN A 546 -21.84 13.72 -5.22
C GLN A 546 -21.24 12.60 -4.34
N PHE A 547 -21.77 11.38 -4.43
CA PHE A 547 -21.28 10.19 -3.73
C PHE A 547 -19.87 9.82 -4.20
N SER A 548 -19.59 9.91 -5.50
CA SER A 548 -18.27 9.67 -6.10
C SER A 548 -17.14 10.60 -5.63
N LYS A 549 -17.48 11.63 -4.84
CA LYS A 549 -16.53 12.57 -4.21
C LYS A 549 -16.39 12.35 -2.70
N LEU A 550 -17.13 11.40 -2.12
CA LEU A 550 -17.04 11.06 -0.71
C LEU A 550 -15.75 10.28 -0.43
N THR A 551 -15.28 10.40 0.80
CA THR A 551 -14.07 9.77 1.32
C THR A 551 -14.25 9.44 2.80
N ARG A 552 -13.36 8.62 3.37
CA ARG A 552 -13.29 8.38 4.82
C ARG A 552 -13.06 9.63 5.68
N SER A 553 -12.66 10.75 5.07
CA SER A 553 -12.42 12.04 5.72
C SER A 553 -13.51 13.08 5.41
N THR A 554 -14.61 12.69 4.75
CA THR A 554 -15.70 13.63 4.45
C THR A 554 -16.36 14.15 5.72
N SER A 555 -16.43 15.48 5.84
CA SER A 555 -17.15 16.14 6.92
C SER A 555 -18.66 16.13 6.65
N TRP A 556 -19.42 15.55 7.57
CA TRP A 556 -20.87 15.41 7.52
C TRP A 556 -21.55 16.40 8.46
N ARG A 557 -22.08 17.48 7.91
CA ARG A 557 -22.81 18.49 8.68
C ARG A 557 -24.18 17.95 9.07
N LEU A 558 -24.58 18.18 10.32
CA LEU A 558 -25.95 17.96 10.78
C LEU A 558 -26.82 19.12 10.30
N VAL A 559 -27.80 18.83 9.44
CA VAL A 559 -28.77 19.81 8.90
C VAL A 559 -29.89 20.04 9.90
N SER A 560 -30.45 18.96 10.47
CA SER A 560 -31.48 19.02 11.51
C SER A 560 -31.61 17.70 12.27
N LYS A 561 -32.03 17.79 13.53
CA LYS A 561 -32.66 16.69 14.26
C LYS A 561 -34.17 16.94 14.31
N ILE A 562 -34.98 15.94 13.94
CA ILE A 562 -36.44 15.99 14.02
C ILE A 562 -36.90 14.83 14.91
N PRO A 563 -37.43 15.07 16.12
CA PRO A 563 -37.97 14.00 16.95
C PRO A 563 -39.24 13.44 16.31
N PHE A 564 -39.38 12.12 16.24
CA PHE A 564 -40.60 11.50 15.74
C PHE A 564 -41.60 11.26 16.89
N GLU A 565 -42.90 11.40 16.60
CA GLU A 565 -43.95 11.45 17.62
C GLU A 565 -44.35 10.06 18.14
N GLY A 566 -44.10 9.82 19.43
CA GLY A 566 -44.41 8.56 20.13
C GLY A 566 -43.32 7.50 19.95
N GLU A 567 -43.51 6.34 20.58
CA GLU A 567 -42.52 5.26 20.56
C GLU A 567 -42.41 4.59 19.17
N LEU A 568 -41.18 4.22 18.80
CA LEU A 568 -40.85 3.65 17.49
C LEU A 568 -40.11 2.30 17.55
N TRP A 569 -40.08 1.68 18.72
CA TRP A 569 -39.53 0.33 18.98
C TRP A 569 -38.17 0.09 18.31
N GLU A 570 -38.02 -0.95 17.47
CA GLU A 570 -36.85 -1.23 16.63
C GLU A 570 -37.12 -0.73 15.18
N PRO A 571 -36.66 0.48 14.77
CA PRO A 571 -36.83 0.96 13.39
C PRO A 571 -35.78 0.37 12.44
N GLU A 572 -36.23 -0.19 11.32
CA GLU A 572 -35.39 -1.04 10.44
C GLU A 572 -35.32 -0.55 8.98
N GLY A 573 -36.30 0.22 8.50
CA GLY A 573 -36.30 0.82 7.15
C GLY A 573 -37.01 2.16 7.10
N ILE A 574 -36.64 3.04 6.17
CA ILE A 574 -37.30 4.35 5.97
C ILE A 574 -37.42 4.70 4.48
N ALA A 575 -38.57 5.22 4.04
CA ALA A 575 -38.77 5.75 2.70
C ALA A 575 -39.42 7.15 2.73
N LYS A 576 -38.75 8.13 2.11
CA LYS A 576 -39.18 9.52 1.97
C LYS A 576 -39.99 9.68 0.68
N VAL A 577 -41.32 9.76 0.81
CA VAL A 577 -42.24 9.91 -0.33
C VAL A 577 -42.49 11.41 -0.58
N GLY A 578 -41.91 11.94 -1.66
CA GLY A 578 -41.98 13.38 -1.96
C GLY A 578 -41.16 14.21 -0.98
N THR A 579 -41.66 15.40 -0.60
CA THR A 579 -40.93 16.36 0.25
C THR A 579 -41.24 16.24 1.74
N ASP A 580 -42.42 15.74 2.11
CA ASP A 580 -43.02 15.90 3.44
C ASP A 580 -43.69 14.63 4.02
N ARG A 581 -43.35 13.43 3.53
CA ARG A 581 -43.77 12.16 4.14
C ARG A 581 -42.58 11.22 4.37
N TYR A 582 -42.57 10.60 5.54
CA TYR A 582 -41.67 9.50 5.90
C TYR A 582 -42.49 8.27 6.26
N PHE A 583 -42.22 7.15 5.60
CA PHE A 583 -42.73 5.83 5.98
C PHE A 583 -41.59 5.08 6.66
N VAL A 584 -41.83 4.53 7.84
CA VAL A 584 -40.82 3.81 8.64
C VAL A 584 -41.31 2.40 8.90
N SER A 585 -40.52 1.38 8.58
CA SER A 585 -40.73 0.01 9.06
C SER A 585 -40.12 -0.16 10.44
N ALA A 586 -40.87 -0.78 11.35
CA ALA A 586 -40.43 -1.05 12.73
C ALA A 586 -40.97 -2.38 13.27
N GLY A 587 -40.23 -3.00 14.18
CA GLY A 587 -40.64 -4.18 14.94
C GLY A 587 -40.93 -3.86 16.41
N GLU A 588 -42.12 -4.21 16.89
CA GLU A 588 -42.45 -4.30 18.32
C GLU A 588 -42.32 -5.76 18.77
N TYR A 589 -41.34 -6.11 19.62
CA TYR A 589 -41.29 -7.44 20.21
C TYR A 589 -42.22 -7.56 21.42
N THR A 590 -43.03 -8.62 21.46
CA THR A 590 -43.84 -9.00 22.64
C THR A 590 -43.18 -10.12 23.44
N ALA A 591 -42.35 -10.93 22.79
CA ALA A 591 -41.41 -11.86 23.42
C ALA A 591 -40.05 -11.78 22.71
N PRO A 592 -38.97 -11.31 23.37
CA PRO A 592 -37.67 -11.19 22.74
C PRO A 592 -37.09 -12.56 22.37
N THR A 593 -36.26 -12.60 21.33
CA THR A 593 -35.51 -13.81 20.96
C THR A 593 -34.62 -14.27 22.12
N ARG A 594 -34.50 -15.59 22.30
CA ARG A 594 -33.67 -16.17 23.38
C ARG A 594 -32.72 -17.19 22.77
N LYS A 595 -31.43 -17.07 23.11
CA LYS A 595 -30.46 -18.09 22.72
C LYS A 595 -30.80 -19.43 23.36
N PHE A 596 -30.58 -20.51 22.62
CA PHE A 596 -30.76 -21.85 23.19
C PHE A 596 -29.73 -22.11 24.31
N PRO A 597 -30.08 -22.90 25.34
CA PRO A 597 -29.13 -23.26 26.39
C PRO A 597 -27.88 -23.94 25.84
N ASP A 598 -26.80 -23.93 26.62
CA ASP A 598 -25.63 -24.78 26.37
C ASP A 598 -24.95 -24.61 25.00
N GLY A 599 -25.15 -23.48 24.32
CA GLY A 599 -24.57 -23.20 23.00
C GLY A 599 -25.12 -24.11 21.89
N GLN A 600 -26.32 -24.66 22.07
CA GLN A 600 -26.96 -25.52 21.10
C GLN A 600 -27.50 -24.71 19.90
N TRP A 601 -27.62 -25.37 18.75
CA TRP A 601 -28.19 -24.83 17.53
C TRP A 601 -29.32 -25.77 17.09
N GLU A 602 -30.53 -25.23 16.99
CA GLU A 602 -31.70 -25.95 16.46
C GLU A 602 -31.99 -25.40 15.07
N ASP A 603 -32.29 -26.28 14.10
CA ASP A 603 -32.59 -25.94 12.69
C ASP A 603 -31.64 -24.94 12.00
N GLY A 604 -30.39 -24.85 12.46
CA GLY A 604 -29.36 -23.97 11.90
C GLY A 604 -29.34 -22.55 12.50
N THR A 605 -29.98 -22.32 13.65
CA THR A 605 -30.01 -21.00 14.31
C THR A 605 -29.72 -21.07 15.81
N ASP A 606 -29.16 -20.01 16.38
CA ASP A 606 -28.71 -19.98 17.79
C ASP A 606 -29.80 -19.54 18.79
N ARG A 607 -31.01 -19.23 18.30
CA ARG A 607 -32.10 -18.63 19.09
C ARG A 607 -33.52 -19.03 18.65
N THR A 608 -34.46 -18.84 19.58
CA THR A 608 -35.90 -18.85 19.29
C THR A 608 -36.30 -17.68 18.38
N ALA A 609 -37.41 -17.83 17.63
CA ALA A 609 -37.92 -16.80 16.71
C ALA A 609 -38.31 -15.47 17.40
N GLY A 610 -38.56 -15.50 18.71
CA GLY A 610 -39.29 -14.42 19.39
C GLY A 610 -40.77 -14.44 19.03
N ALA A 611 -41.47 -13.37 19.42
CA ALA A 611 -42.81 -13.05 18.96
C ALA A 611 -42.99 -11.52 19.01
N GLY A 612 -43.82 -10.96 18.12
CA GLY A 612 -43.99 -9.51 18.05
C GLY A 612 -45.04 -9.05 17.05
N PHE A 613 -44.87 -7.81 16.59
CA PHE A 613 -45.76 -7.08 15.71
C PHE A 613 -44.92 -6.23 14.73
N GLY A 614 -45.20 -6.33 13.43
CA GLY A 614 -44.51 -5.56 12.38
C GLY A 614 -45.32 -4.35 11.93
N HIS A 615 -44.72 -3.15 11.91
CA HIS A 615 -45.40 -1.87 11.68
C HIS A 615 -44.85 -1.12 10.45
N ILE A 616 -45.74 -0.47 9.71
CA ILE A 616 -45.41 0.68 8.87
C ILE A 616 -46.03 1.93 9.49
N VAL A 617 -45.18 2.81 10.02
CA VAL A 617 -45.59 4.06 10.67
C VAL A 617 -45.32 5.23 9.72
N VAL A 618 -46.29 6.12 9.56
CA VAL A 618 -46.24 7.25 8.62
C VAL A 618 -46.11 8.56 9.39
N PHE A 619 -45.16 9.40 9.01
CA PHE A 619 -44.90 10.71 9.61
C PHE A 619 -44.94 11.83 8.57
N ASP A 620 -45.26 13.05 9.02
CA ASP A 620 -45.10 14.28 8.23
C ASP A 620 -43.64 14.79 8.22
N GLY A 621 -43.38 15.84 7.43
CA GLY A 621 -42.07 16.48 7.33
C GLY A 621 -41.53 17.10 8.63
N GLN A 622 -42.35 17.16 9.68
CA GLN A 622 -42.06 17.70 11.01
C GLN A 622 -41.96 16.59 12.08
N GLY A 623 -42.08 15.32 11.69
CA GLY A 623 -41.98 14.16 12.59
C GLY A 623 -43.29 13.79 13.30
N GLN A 624 -44.43 14.37 12.93
CA GLN A 624 -45.71 14.03 13.55
C GLN A 624 -46.33 12.77 12.94
N ARG A 625 -46.84 11.87 13.77
CA ARG A 625 -47.42 10.58 13.36
C ARG A 625 -48.77 10.82 12.67
N ILE A 626 -48.90 10.37 11.42
CA ILE A 626 -50.14 10.44 10.64
C ILE A 626 -50.97 9.18 10.82
N ALA A 627 -50.31 8.02 10.72
CA ALA A 627 -50.91 6.70 10.85
C ALA A 627 -49.88 5.64 11.25
N ASP A 628 -50.37 4.51 11.74
CA ASP A 628 -49.61 3.31 12.12
C ASP A 628 -50.38 2.10 11.58
N ALA A 629 -49.76 1.31 10.69
CA ALA A 629 -50.40 0.18 9.99
C ALA A 629 -49.66 -1.13 10.24
N THR A 630 -50.37 -2.10 10.81
CA THR A 630 -49.78 -3.35 11.30
C THR A 630 -49.82 -4.44 10.22
N LEU A 631 -48.66 -4.99 9.85
CA LEU A 631 -48.51 -5.95 8.74
C LEU A 631 -48.50 -7.42 9.18
N SER A 632 -48.25 -7.72 10.45
CA SER A 632 -48.40 -9.06 11.03
C SER A 632 -49.64 -9.13 11.94
N GLU A 633 -50.00 -10.33 12.39
CA GLU A 633 -50.83 -10.46 13.61
C GLU A 633 -49.95 -10.20 14.85
N LYS A 634 -50.59 -9.89 15.99
CA LYS A 634 -49.88 -9.73 17.26
C LYS A 634 -49.35 -11.10 17.73
N ASP A 635 -48.15 -11.09 18.31
CA ASP A 635 -47.46 -12.28 18.80
C ASP A 635 -47.06 -13.23 17.64
N SER A 636 -46.92 -12.70 16.42
CA SER A 636 -46.40 -13.39 15.23
C SER A 636 -44.90 -13.67 15.37
N THR A 637 -44.42 -14.80 14.82
CA THR A 637 -42.99 -15.08 14.73
C THR A 637 -42.31 -14.31 13.59
N GLU A 638 -43.00 -14.12 12.46
CA GLU A 638 -42.62 -13.14 11.44
C GLU A 638 -43.11 -11.75 11.88
N TYR A 639 -42.22 -10.95 12.46
CA TYR A 639 -42.52 -9.62 13.00
C TYR A 639 -41.44 -8.56 12.72
N HIS A 640 -40.19 -8.95 12.52
CA HIS A 640 -39.12 -8.03 12.14
C HIS A 640 -39.33 -7.63 10.68
N LEU A 641 -39.71 -6.37 10.46
CA LEU A 641 -40.00 -5.80 9.15
C LEU A 641 -38.79 -4.96 8.73
N GLY A 642 -37.95 -5.50 7.84
CA GLY A 642 -36.63 -4.96 7.53
C GLY A 642 -36.60 -3.65 6.73
N GLY A 643 -35.44 -3.37 6.11
CA GLY A 643 -35.24 -2.24 5.18
C GLY A 643 -36.26 -2.20 4.04
N ILE A 644 -36.64 -1.00 3.59
CA ILE A 644 -37.74 -0.77 2.64
C ILE A 644 -37.36 0.18 1.51
N ASP A 645 -37.97 -0.01 0.35
CA ASP A 645 -37.72 0.77 -0.86
C ASP A 645 -39.05 1.23 -1.49
N TYR A 646 -39.01 2.33 -2.24
CA TYR A 646 -40.19 2.95 -2.87
C TYR A 646 -39.93 3.18 -4.35
N ASP A 647 -40.79 2.65 -5.22
CA ASP A 647 -40.60 2.69 -6.68
C ASP A 647 -41.42 3.77 -7.41
N GLY A 648 -42.28 4.50 -6.68
CA GLY A 648 -43.23 5.49 -7.22
C GLY A 648 -44.70 5.05 -7.07
N GLU A 649 -44.97 3.75 -7.07
CA GLU A 649 -46.33 3.17 -6.94
C GLU A 649 -46.53 2.44 -5.60
N PHE A 650 -45.54 1.66 -5.16
CA PHE A 650 -45.58 0.83 -3.96
C PHE A 650 -44.35 1.02 -3.07
N ILE A 651 -44.55 0.87 -1.76
CA ILE A 651 -43.44 0.58 -0.83
C ILE A 651 -43.30 -0.93 -0.72
N TRP A 652 -42.08 -1.43 -0.89
CA TRP A 652 -41.72 -2.84 -0.85
C TRP A 652 -41.09 -3.16 0.51
N ALA A 653 -41.46 -4.30 1.11
CA ALA A 653 -40.95 -4.70 2.42
C ALA A 653 -40.83 -6.22 2.58
N THR A 654 -40.02 -6.64 3.55
CA THR A 654 -39.81 -8.04 3.95
C THR A 654 -40.09 -8.23 5.44
N LEU A 655 -41.10 -9.04 5.76
CA LEU A 655 -41.50 -9.40 7.12
C LEU A 655 -40.90 -10.76 7.47
N SER A 656 -40.04 -10.83 8.49
CA SER A 656 -39.21 -12.01 8.78
C SER A 656 -39.23 -12.42 10.26
N GLU A 657 -38.86 -13.66 10.56
CA GLU A 657 -38.47 -14.03 11.93
C GLU A 657 -37.12 -13.40 12.28
N TYR A 658 -36.95 -12.93 13.52
CA TYR A 658 -35.75 -12.17 13.92
C TYR A 658 -34.53 -13.06 14.26
N ARG A 659 -34.20 -13.99 13.36
CA ARG A 659 -33.08 -14.92 13.48
C ARG A 659 -32.59 -15.43 12.11
N PRO A 660 -31.32 -15.85 11.96
CA PRO A 660 -30.81 -16.44 10.71
C PRO A 660 -31.46 -17.80 10.41
N ASN A 661 -31.40 -18.23 9.14
CA ASN A 661 -31.90 -19.53 8.64
C ASN A 661 -33.37 -19.79 9.00
N SER A 662 -34.22 -18.78 8.83
CA SER A 662 -35.63 -18.80 9.24
C SER A 662 -36.57 -18.61 8.04
N THR A 663 -37.66 -17.86 8.19
CA THR A 663 -38.62 -17.58 7.13
C THR A 663 -38.89 -16.08 6.99
N ALA A 664 -39.31 -15.71 5.79
CA ALA A 664 -39.72 -14.36 5.46
C ALA A 664 -40.93 -14.35 4.53
N THR A 665 -41.63 -13.22 4.51
CA THR A 665 -42.77 -12.94 3.63
C THR A 665 -42.49 -11.63 2.88
N VAL A 666 -42.43 -11.71 1.55
CA VAL A 666 -42.23 -10.55 0.65
C VAL A 666 -43.58 -9.95 0.33
N LEU A 667 -43.72 -8.65 0.58
CA LEU A 667 -44.96 -7.90 0.37
C LEU A 667 -44.70 -6.52 -0.22
N ARG A 668 -45.78 -5.91 -0.73
CA ARG A 668 -45.81 -4.51 -1.16
C ARG A 668 -47.06 -3.83 -0.61
N LEU A 669 -47.00 -2.52 -0.35
CA LEU A 669 -48.15 -1.74 0.13
C LEU A 669 -48.38 -0.47 -0.69
N SER A 670 -49.64 -0.04 -0.79
CA SER A 670 -49.97 1.23 -1.46
C SER A 670 -49.80 2.41 -0.49
N PRO A 671 -48.92 3.38 -0.77
CA PRO A 671 -48.67 4.52 0.15
C PRO A 671 -49.92 5.37 0.41
N ALA A 672 -50.91 5.33 -0.48
CA ALA A 672 -52.15 6.10 -0.37
C ALA A 672 -53.22 5.45 0.54
N THR A 673 -53.16 4.14 0.79
CA THR A 673 -54.19 3.40 1.56
C THR A 673 -53.62 2.54 2.70
N LEU A 674 -52.30 2.33 2.73
CA LEU A 674 -51.57 1.40 3.60
C LEU A 674 -51.97 -0.08 3.45
N GLN A 675 -52.89 -0.42 2.54
CA GLN A 675 -53.22 -1.82 2.24
C GLN A 675 -52.04 -2.52 1.57
N HIS A 676 -51.77 -3.75 1.99
CA HIS A 676 -50.65 -4.55 1.50
C HIS A 676 -51.12 -5.79 0.71
N GLU A 677 -50.23 -6.27 -0.15
CA GLU A 677 -50.35 -7.53 -0.89
C GLU A 677 -49.13 -8.40 -0.60
N THR A 678 -49.37 -9.60 -0.06
CA THR A 678 -48.36 -10.65 0.06
C THR A 678 -48.10 -11.29 -1.29
N LEU A 679 -46.84 -11.29 -1.74
CA LEU A 679 -46.45 -11.80 -3.05
C LEU A 679 -45.98 -13.26 -2.98
N PHE A 680 -45.06 -13.56 -2.06
CA PHE A 680 -44.55 -14.91 -1.82
C PHE A 680 -43.85 -15.01 -0.46
N ARG A 681 -43.65 -16.24 0.03
CA ARG A 681 -42.84 -16.54 1.22
C ARG A 681 -41.47 -17.09 0.82
N VAL A 682 -40.47 -16.93 1.67
CA VAL A 682 -39.08 -17.33 1.47
C VAL A 682 -38.61 -18.19 2.64
N GLY A 683 -37.85 -19.24 2.35
CA GLY A 683 -37.26 -20.16 3.34
C GLY A 683 -35.88 -19.73 3.81
N ASP A 684 -35.69 -18.42 4.01
CA ASP A 684 -34.57 -17.77 4.68
C ASP A 684 -35.04 -16.38 5.15
N HIS A 685 -34.45 -15.85 6.21
CA HIS A 685 -34.69 -14.50 6.71
C HIS A 685 -34.38 -13.45 5.62
N GLN A 686 -35.22 -12.44 5.43
CA GLN A 686 -34.93 -11.29 4.57
C GLN A 686 -35.06 -9.98 5.38
N GLY A 687 -33.95 -9.26 5.55
CA GLY A 687 -33.84 -8.05 6.38
C GLY A 687 -33.86 -6.74 5.60
N GLY A 688 -34.01 -6.77 4.27
CA GLY A 688 -34.15 -5.59 3.43
C GLY A 688 -34.51 -5.93 1.99
N ILE A 689 -35.03 -4.97 1.23
CA ILE A 689 -35.50 -5.14 -0.16
C ILE A 689 -35.31 -3.87 -1.01
N VAL A 690 -35.02 -4.06 -2.30
CA VAL A 690 -34.94 -3.02 -3.34
C VAL A 690 -35.65 -3.50 -4.62
N HIS A 691 -36.38 -2.61 -5.32
CA HIS A 691 -37.08 -2.91 -6.57
C HIS A 691 -36.48 -2.18 -7.77
N ASP A 692 -36.12 -2.92 -8.82
CA ASP A 692 -35.84 -2.40 -10.16
C ASP A 692 -37.12 -2.51 -11.01
N PRO A 693 -37.90 -1.41 -11.19
CA PRO A 693 -39.13 -1.43 -11.97
C PRO A 693 -38.90 -1.57 -13.49
N SER A 694 -37.70 -1.27 -14.00
CA SER A 694 -37.38 -1.38 -15.42
C SER A 694 -37.17 -2.85 -15.83
N ASN A 695 -36.38 -3.59 -15.05
CA ASN A 695 -36.14 -5.02 -15.25
C ASN A 695 -37.16 -5.91 -14.54
N ARG A 696 -38.04 -5.32 -13.71
CA ARG A 696 -39.08 -6.00 -12.93
C ARG A 696 -38.48 -7.07 -12.02
N THR A 697 -37.39 -6.70 -11.35
CA THR A 697 -36.64 -7.57 -10.43
C THR A 697 -36.57 -6.99 -9.03
N LEU A 698 -36.67 -7.86 -8.03
CA LEU A 698 -36.40 -7.52 -6.63
C LEU A 698 -35.03 -8.07 -6.23
N THR A 699 -34.33 -7.33 -5.38
CA THR A 699 -33.17 -7.84 -4.64
C THR A 699 -33.48 -7.74 -3.16
N THR A 700 -33.49 -8.87 -2.46
CA THR A 700 -33.68 -8.95 -1.00
C THR A 700 -32.38 -9.35 -0.32
N LEU A 701 -32.12 -8.81 0.87
CA LEU A 701 -30.91 -9.08 1.65
C LEU A 701 -31.23 -10.04 2.80
N ASN A 702 -30.39 -11.06 3.03
CA ASN A 702 -30.61 -11.99 4.14
C ASN A 702 -30.02 -11.52 5.48
N TRP A 703 -30.00 -12.39 6.50
CA TRP A 703 -29.57 -12.03 7.86
C TRP A 703 -28.15 -11.43 7.90
N GLY A 704 -28.04 -10.17 8.32
CA GLY A 704 -26.78 -9.43 8.33
C GLY A 704 -26.23 -9.11 6.94
N GLY A 705 -27.11 -9.00 5.92
CA GLY A 705 -26.75 -8.57 4.58
C GLY A 705 -25.68 -9.44 3.90
N ARG A 706 -25.61 -10.74 4.23
CA ARG A 706 -24.50 -11.63 3.82
C ARG A 706 -24.70 -12.28 2.45
N GLU A 707 -25.94 -12.52 2.05
CA GLU A 707 -26.30 -13.07 0.74
C GLU A 707 -27.56 -12.34 0.22
N GLY A 708 -27.48 -11.80 -0.99
CA GLY A 708 -28.61 -11.18 -1.69
C GLY A 708 -29.34 -12.21 -2.55
N SER A 709 -30.67 -12.23 -2.44
CA SER A 709 -31.56 -13.07 -3.25
C SER A 709 -32.25 -12.22 -4.32
N ILE A 710 -32.08 -12.62 -5.59
CA ILE A 710 -32.57 -11.88 -6.75
C ILE A 710 -33.79 -12.60 -7.33
N TRP A 711 -34.90 -11.88 -7.48
CA TRP A 711 -36.21 -12.37 -7.89
C TRP A 711 -36.65 -11.67 -9.18
N SER A 712 -37.36 -12.37 -10.06
CA SER A 712 -38.02 -11.78 -11.23
C SER A 712 -39.53 -11.84 -11.04
N LEU A 713 -40.20 -10.70 -11.12
CA LEU A 713 -41.65 -10.55 -10.94
C LEU A 713 -42.47 -11.08 -12.12
N ASP A 714 -41.82 -11.48 -13.21
CA ASP A 714 -42.44 -12.15 -14.36
C ASP A 714 -42.51 -13.68 -14.19
N ARG A 715 -41.88 -14.21 -13.13
CA ARG A 715 -42.06 -15.62 -12.72
C ARG A 715 -43.29 -15.71 -11.80
N PRO A 716 -44.26 -16.61 -12.07
CA PRO A 716 -45.41 -16.77 -11.20
C PRO A 716 -44.98 -17.28 -9.82
N ALA A 717 -45.40 -16.56 -8.78
CA ALA A 717 -45.16 -16.95 -7.39
C ALA A 717 -45.77 -18.33 -7.06
N PRO A 718 -45.13 -19.14 -6.20
CA PRO A 718 -45.75 -20.34 -5.67
C PRO A 718 -46.91 -19.97 -4.72
N PRO A 719 -47.88 -20.87 -4.47
CA PRO A 719 -48.89 -20.67 -3.44
C PRO A 719 -48.24 -20.43 -2.07
N LEU A 720 -48.81 -19.53 -1.25
CA LEU A 720 -48.24 -19.09 0.04
C LEU A 720 -48.03 -20.21 1.09
N SER A 721 -48.53 -21.42 0.84
CA SER A 721 -48.21 -22.64 1.59
C SER A 721 -46.86 -23.27 1.22
N LYS A 722 -46.07 -22.64 0.34
CA LYS A 722 -44.73 -23.05 -0.07
C LYS A 722 -43.79 -21.85 -0.15
N PHE A 723 -42.52 -22.08 0.13
CA PHE A 723 -41.47 -21.09 -0.08
C PHE A 723 -41.08 -21.00 -1.56
N ALA A 724 -40.77 -19.78 -2.01
CA ALA A 724 -40.19 -19.47 -3.30
C ALA A 724 -38.66 -19.61 -3.26
N SER A 725 -38.08 -19.96 -4.41
CA SER A 725 -36.64 -19.93 -4.64
C SER A 725 -36.28 -18.76 -5.55
N PRO A 726 -35.24 -17.97 -5.22
CA PRO A 726 -34.80 -16.86 -6.07
C PRO A 726 -34.18 -17.36 -7.38
N GLN A 727 -34.09 -16.47 -8.37
CA GLN A 727 -33.43 -16.74 -9.65
C GLN A 727 -31.91 -16.89 -9.51
N ARG A 728 -31.30 -16.08 -8.64
CA ARG A 728 -29.89 -16.17 -8.25
C ARG A 728 -29.77 -15.76 -6.78
N ARG A 729 -28.77 -16.31 -6.09
CA ARG A 729 -28.26 -15.74 -4.84
C ARG A 729 -26.80 -15.36 -5.01
N VAL A 730 -26.38 -14.27 -4.39
CA VAL A 730 -25.03 -13.71 -4.51
C VAL A 730 -24.52 -13.30 -3.13
N ILE A 731 -23.31 -13.73 -2.79
CA ILE A 731 -22.67 -13.38 -1.52
C ILE A 731 -22.30 -11.89 -1.56
N ASN A 732 -22.58 -11.15 -0.49
CA ASN A 732 -22.07 -9.79 -0.32
C ASN A 732 -20.54 -9.85 -0.17
N PRO A 733 -19.75 -9.27 -1.09
CA PRO A 733 -18.30 -9.28 -1.00
C PRO A 733 -17.76 -8.22 -0.02
N SER A 734 -18.60 -7.32 0.51
CA SER A 734 -18.18 -6.41 1.58
C SER A 734 -17.96 -7.17 2.88
N HIS A 735 -16.72 -7.12 3.36
CA HIS A 735 -16.35 -7.49 4.73
C HIS A 735 -16.39 -6.28 5.69
N TRP A 736 -16.98 -5.16 5.26
CA TRP A 736 -16.95 -3.88 5.96
C TRP A 736 -18.35 -3.35 6.33
N ILE A 737 -19.36 -3.56 5.49
CA ILE A 737 -20.76 -3.21 5.78
C ILE A 737 -21.66 -4.44 5.57
N ASP A 738 -22.33 -4.84 6.64
CA ASP A 738 -23.51 -5.68 6.58
C ASP A 738 -24.65 -4.77 6.12
N TYR A 739 -25.07 -4.83 4.84
CA TYR A 739 -26.14 -3.96 4.34
C TYR A 739 -27.47 -4.29 5.04
N GLN A 740 -28.17 -3.27 5.52
CA GLN A 740 -29.39 -3.41 6.31
C GLN A 740 -30.60 -2.70 5.67
N ASP A 741 -30.45 -1.43 5.25
CA ASP A 741 -31.45 -0.68 4.48
C ASP A 741 -30.83 -0.07 3.23
N CYS A 742 -31.56 -0.08 2.12
CA CYS A 742 -31.08 0.29 0.79
C CYS A 742 -32.17 0.98 -0.05
N LYS A 743 -31.78 1.66 -1.14
CA LYS A 743 -32.68 2.45 -2.02
C LYS A 743 -32.27 2.35 -3.48
N PHE A 744 -33.22 2.18 -4.40
CA PHE A 744 -32.90 2.07 -5.83
C PHE A 744 -32.47 3.42 -6.45
N LEU A 745 -31.34 3.41 -7.18
CA LEU A 745 -30.79 4.56 -7.91
C LEU A 745 -30.87 4.38 -9.44
N GLY A 746 -31.57 3.37 -9.95
CA GLY A 746 -31.76 3.19 -11.39
C GLY A 746 -30.57 2.54 -12.10
N HIS A 747 -30.55 2.71 -13.42
CA HIS A 747 -29.51 2.24 -14.33
C HIS A 747 -28.50 3.36 -14.55
N ALA A 748 -27.33 3.23 -13.92
CA ALA A 748 -26.39 4.33 -13.80
C ALA A 748 -25.37 4.34 -14.95
N LYS A 749 -25.42 5.37 -15.80
CA LYS A 749 -24.46 5.60 -16.90
C LYS A 749 -23.01 5.72 -16.43
N ALA A 750 -22.80 6.14 -15.18
CA ALA A 750 -21.49 6.19 -14.54
C ALA A 750 -20.86 4.80 -14.29
N TYR A 751 -21.68 3.74 -14.39
CA TYR A 751 -21.32 2.34 -14.18
C TYR A 751 -21.87 1.45 -15.32
N ASP A 752 -21.73 1.91 -16.57
CA ASP A 752 -22.16 1.20 -17.79
C ASP A 752 -23.64 0.73 -17.78
N ASP A 753 -24.54 1.60 -17.31
CA ASP A 753 -25.98 1.36 -17.14
C ASP A 753 -26.33 0.18 -16.21
N ARG A 754 -25.40 -0.24 -15.32
CA ARG A 754 -25.68 -1.19 -14.22
C ARG A 754 -26.82 -0.68 -13.33
N ALA A 755 -27.66 -1.63 -12.90
CA ALA A 755 -28.71 -1.39 -11.90
C ALA A 755 -28.09 -1.25 -10.51
N VAL A 756 -28.18 -0.06 -9.91
CA VAL A 756 -27.47 0.27 -8.65
C VAL A 756 -28.41 0.74 -7.54
N MET A 757 -27.97 0.57 -6.30
CA MET A 757 -28.66 0.99 -5.08
C MET A 757 -27.69 1.66 -4.10
N LEU A 758 -28.16 2.63 -3.33
CA LEU A 758 -27.45 3.11 -2.14
C LEU A 758 -27.83 2.22 -0.96
N CYS A 759 -26.86 1.79 -0.16
CA CYS A 759 -27.07 0.97 1.04
C CYS A 759 -26.37 1.58 2.27
N SER A 760 -26.91 1.30 3.47
CA SER A 760 -26.30 1.61 4.77
C SER A 760 -26.27 0.36 5.66
N GLY A 761 -25.43 0.38 6.68
CA GLY A 761 -25.46 -0.61 7.75
C GLY A 761 -24.32 -0.48 8.76
N ILE A 762 -24.15 -1.52 9.57
CA ILE A 762 -23.08 -1.66 10.56
C ILE A 762 -22.53 -3.10 10.59
N ALA A 763 -21.22 -3.24 10.75
CA ALA A 763 -20.57 -4.54 10.96
C ALA A 763 -19.89 -4.59 12.34
N LYS A 764 -20.10 -5.68 13.09
CA LYS A 764 -19.39 -5.95 14.34
C LYS A 764 -18.15 -6.80 14.06
N LEU A 765 -16.97 -6.19 14.11
CA LEU A 765 -15.69 -6.84 13.78
C LEU A 765 -15.09 -7.59 14.97
N ALA A 766 -15.36 -7.11 16.20
CA ALA A 766 -14.97 -7.77 17.45
C ALA A 766 -15.92 -7.33 18.59
N ASP A 767 -15.78 -7.88 19.79
CA ASP A 767 -16.48 -7.35 20.96
C ASP A 767 -16.01 -5.92 21.28
N GLY A 768 -16.98 -5.01 21.44
CA GLY A 768 -16.73 -3.56 21.55
C GLY A 768 -16.39 -2.84 20.24
N VAL A 769 -16.18 -3.55 19.12
CA VAL A 769 -15.76 -2.96 17.84
C VAL A 769 -16.87 -3.08 16.79
N GLU A 770 -17.61 -1.99 16.63
CA GLU A 770 -18.60 -1.78 15.57
C GLU A 770 -18.07 -0.75 14.57
N VAL A 771 -18.23 -1.02 13.28
CA VAL A 771 -17.97 -0.07 12.19
C VAL A 771 -19.26 0.19 11.42
N GLY A 772 -19.36 1.37 10.80
CA GLY A 772 -20.52 1.79 10.02
C GLY A 772 -20.09 2.39 8.69
N GLY A 773 -21.03 2.50 7.75
CA GLY A 773 -20.78 3.11 6.46
C GLY A 773 -22.00 3.15 5.54
N VAL A 774 -21.77 3.72 4.36
CA VAL A 774 -22.71 3.72 3.23
C VAL A 774 -21.99 3.30 1.96
N ALA A 775 -22.70 2.68 1.02
CA ALA A 775 -22.16 2.18 -0.24
C ALA A 775 -23.09 2.44 -1.42
N ILE A 776 -22.52 2.57 -2.63
CA ILE A 776 -23.21 2.34 -3.89
C ILE A 776 -22.91 0.91 -4.31
N VAL A 777 -23.97 0.12 -4.50
CA VAL A 777 -23.92 -1.33 -4.65
C VAL A 777 -24.64 -1.73 -5.95
N ASP A 778 -24.04 -2.63 -6.71
CA ASP A 778 -24.71 -3.26 -7.85
C ASP A 778 -25.81 -4.23 -7.34
N THR A 779 -27.05 -4.02 -7.76
CA THR A 779 -28.21 -4.83 -7.32
C THR A 779 -28.15 -6.29 -7.76
N GLN A 780 -27.37 -6.60 -8.81
CA GLN A 780 -27.28 -7.91 -9.44
C GLN A 780 -26.09 -8.72 -8.92
N THR A 781 -25.01 -8.08 -8.46
CA THR A 781 -23.78 -8.75 -7.97
C THR A 781 -23.46 -8.49 -6.50
N LEU A 782 -24.15 -7.56 -5.83
CA LEU A 782 -23.79 -6.98 -4.53
C LEU A 782 -22.39 -6.35 -4.46
N GLU A 783 -21.74 -6.13 -5.60
CA GLU A 783 -20.43 -5.49 -5.70
C GLU A 783 -20.52 -4.02 -5.22
N PRO A 784 -19.77 -3.62 -4.18
CA PRO A 784 -19.68 -2.22 -3.78
C PRO A 784 -18.85 -1.46 -4.83
N LEU A 785 -19.55 -0.75 -5.73
CA LEU A 785 -18.95 0.12 -6.73
C LEU A 785 -18.30 1.36 -6.08
N MET A 786 -18.77 1.75 -4.90
CA MET A 786 -18.06 2.62 -3.98
C MET A 786 -18.54 2.39 -2.54
N GLU A 787 -17.64 2.42 -1.57
CA GLU A 787 -17.94 2.20 -0.14
C GLU A 787 -17.24 3.24 0.74
N VAL A 788 -17.98 3.84 1.67
CA VAL A 788 -17.51 4.98 2.49
C VAL A 788 -17.80 4.71 3.97
N PRO A 789 -16.79 4.69 4.85
CA PRO A 789 -16.99 4.48 6.28
C PRO A 789 -17.59 5.72 6.94
N ILE A 790 -18.51 5.49 7.88
CA ILE A 790 -19.10 6.52 8.75
C ILE A 790 -19.03 6.01 10.19
N THR A 791 -18.12 6.59 10.97
CA THR A 791 -17.88 6.26 12.39
C THR A 791 -18.67 7.14 13.36
N MET A 792 -19.48 8.07 12.84
CA MET A 792 -20.30 8.96 13.67
C MET A 792 -21.30 8.17 14.51
N ARG A 793 -21.47 8.59 15.76
CA ARG A 793 -22.52 8.11 16.66
C ARG A 793 -23.52 9.22 16.98
N THR A 794 -24.71 8.86 17.43
CA THR A 794 -25.70 9.79 17.97
C THR A 794 -25.36 10.24 19.39
N ASP A 795 -26.18 11.13 19.95
CA ASP A 795 -26.04 11.61 21.33
C ASP A 795 -26.23 10.46 22.34
N HIS A 796 -26.98 9.42 21.97
CA HIS A 796 -27.14 8.17 22.72
C HIS A 796 -26.07 7.10 22.41
N GLY A 797 -25.06 7.42 21.58
CA GLY A 797 -23.90 6.55 21.34
C GLY A 797 -24.11 5.45 20.28
N VAL A 798 -25.23 5.45 19.56
CA VAL A 798 -25.50 4.47 18.49
C VAL A 798 -24.86 4.92 17.17
N LEU A 799 -24.25 4.03 16.39
CA LEU A 799 -23.71 4.37 15.06
C LEU A 799 -24.81 4.91 14.15
N VAL A 800 -24.58 6.03 13.47
CA VAL A 800 -25.64 6.69 12.69
C VAL A 800 -26.06 5.91 11.44
N THR A 801 -25.26 4.94 10.98
CA THR A 801 -25.58 4.08 9.83
C THR A 801 -26.25 2.76 10.22
N LYS A 802 -26.45 2.52 11.52
CA LYS A 802 -27.44 1.54 11.97
C LYS A 802 -28.80 2.00 11.44
N ASN A 803 -29.64 1.04 11.05
CA ASN A 803 -30.92 1.27 10.40
C ASN A 803 -31.76 2.42 10.96
N PRO A 804 -32.55 3.11 10.12
CA PRO A 804 -32.65 3.03 8.65
C PRO A 804 -31.97 4.20 7.89
N VAL A 805 -31.96 4.14 6.55
CA VAL A 805 -31.38 5.19 5.67
C VAL A 805 -32.27 5.58 4.49
N ASP A 806 -32.26 6.86 4.12
CA ASP A 806 -32.69 7.32 2.78
C ASP A 806 -31.82 8.47 2.27
N VAL A 807 -31.92 8.80 0.98
CA VAL A 807 -31.10 9.80 0.27
C VAL A 807 -31.94 10.72 -0.62
N ASP A 808 -31.55 11.99 -0.70
CA ASP A 808 -32.16 12.99 -1.59
C ASP A 808 -31.15 14.06 -2.01
N VAL A 809 -31.50 14.91 -2.97
CA VAL A 809 -30.80 16.16 -3.28
C VAL A 809 -31.70 17.35 -2.93
N VAL A 810 -31.21 18.21 -2.04
CA VAL A 810 -31.91 19.43 -1.62
C VAL A 810 -30.96 20.61 -1.75
N ASP A 811 -31.40 21.68 -2.42
CA ASP A 811 -30.60 22.86 -2.76
C ASP A 811 -29.25 22.53 -3.45
N GLY A 812 -29.24 21.51 -4.31
CA GLY A 812 -28.04 21.03 -5.02
C GLY A 812 -27.02 20.33 -4.13
N ARG A 813 -27.44 19.78 -2.98
CA ARG A 813 -26.61 18.96 -2.09
C ARG A 813 -27.29 17.65 -1.74
N MET A 814 -26.54 16.57 -1.85
CA MET A 814 -26.93 15.25 -1.37
C MET A 814 -27.10 15.28 0.15
N GLN A 815 -28.28 14.88 0.62
CA GLN A 815 -28.64 14.72 2.03
C GLN A 815 -28.95 13.26 2.33
N LEU A 816 -28.42 12.76 3.46
CA LEU A 816 -28.75 11.46 4.01
C LEU A 816 -29.67 11.63 5.24
N TYR A 817 -30.64 10.74 5.35
CA TYR A 817 -31.67 10.72 6.38
C TYR A 817 -31.49 9.45 7.22
N PHE A 818 -31.11 9.60 8.49
CA PHE A 818 -30.85 8.47 9.39
C PHE A 818 -31.78 8.50 10.61
N LEU A 819 -32.29 7.33 11.04
CA LEU A 819 -33.17 7.20 12.24
C LEU A 819 -32.69 6.07 13.21
N PRO A 820 -31.40 6.04 13.60
CA PRO A 820 -30.70 4.90 14.25
C PRO A 820 -31.11 4.59 15.71
N GLU A 821 -32.12 5.26 16.26
CA GLU A 821 -32.40 5.27 17.69
C GLU A 821 -33.71 4.56 18.02
N GLU A 822 -33.61 3.50 18.83
CA GLU A 822 -34.73 2.70 19.30
C GLU A 822 -35.58 3.48 20.32
N GLY A 823 -36.90 3.25 20.32
CA GLY A 823 -37.84 3.87 21.25
C GLY A 823 -38.08 5.37 21.01
N HIS A 824 -37.12 6.24 21.34
CA HIS A 824 -37.23 7.71 21.26
C HIS A 824 -36.59 8.27 19.97
N ALA A 825 -37.00 7.73 18.82
CA ALA A 825 -36.31 7.92 17.56
C ALA A 825 -36.24 9.40 17.08
N THR A 826 -35.02 9.88 16.80
CA THR A 826 -34.78 11.23 16.29
C THR A 826 -34.14 11.22 14.90
N LEU A 827 -34.88 11.65 13.88
CA LEU A 827 -34.42 11.71 12.50
C LEU A 827 -33.29 12.73 12.36
N SER A 828 -32.09 12.24 12.07
CA SER A 828 -30.89 13.04 11.84
C SER A 828 -30.68 13.23 10.34
N LYS A 829 -31.01 14.44 9.84
CA LYS A 829 -30.69 14.85 8.46
C LYS A 829 -29.24 15.36 8.41
N ARG A 830 -28.42 14.82 7.51
CA ARG A 830 -27.02 15.23 7.32
C ARG A 830 -26.70 15.52 5.87
N ASP A 831 -25.86 16.50 5.60
CA ASP A 831 -25.34 16.80 4.26
C ASP A 831 -23.82 16.75 4.21
N SER A 832 -23.27 16.39 3.04
CA SER A 832 -21.82 16.42 2.82
C SER A 832 -21.35 17.87 2.63
N LEU A 833 -20.26 18.26 3.29
CA LEU A 833 -19.82 19.67 3.29
C LEU A 833 -19.07 20.05 1.99
N HIS A 834 -19.78 20.12 0.86
CA HIS A 834 -19.26 20.67 -0.39
C HIS A 834 -19.08 22.20 -0.30
N LEU A 835 -17.85 22.64 -0.02
CA LEU A 835 -17.48 24.05 0.14
C LEU A 835 -16.97 24.64 -1.18
N LEU A 836 -17.88 25.04 -2.07
CA LEU A 836 -17.52 25.76 -3.29
C LEU A 836 -18.60 26.75 -3.78
N ARG A 837 -18.88 27.78 -2.98
CA ARG A 837 -19.40 29.08 -3.46
C ARG A 837 -18.98 30.21 -2.52
N LEU A 838 -18.24 31.18 -3.06
CA LEU A 838 -17.82 32.40 -2.38
C LEU A 838 -19.04 33.26 -1.99
N HIS A 839 -19.20 33.60 -0.71
CA HIS A 839 -19.75 34.88 -0.25
C HIS A 839 -19.33 35.20 1.20
N LEU A 840 -19.10 36.48 1.51
CA LEU A 840 -18.53 36.97 2.77
C LEU A 840 -19.61 37.35 3.80
N SER A 841 -19.49 36.92 5.05
CA SER A 841 -19.98 37.65 6.26
C SER A 841 -19.54 36.98 7.58
N LYS A 842 -19.78 37.63 8.73
CA LYS A 842 -19.11 37.39 10.03
C LYS A 842 -19.96 36.59 11.05
N PRO A 843 -19.34 35.89 12.03
CA PRO A 843 -20.02 35.22 13.15
C PRO A 843 -20.24 36.13 14.39
N PRO A 844 -21.06 35.69 15.37
CA PRO A 844 -20.73 35.92 16.79
C PRO A 844 -21.13 34.80 17.80
N HIS A 845 -20.18 34.50 18.69
CA HIS A 845 -20.28 34.19 20.13
C HIS A 845 -21.44 33.38 20.76
N VAL A 846 -21.13 32.20 21.32
CA VAL A 846 -21.45 31.80 22.72
C VAL A 846 -20.35 30.87 23.26
N LEU A 847 -19.57 31.26 24.29
CA LEU A 847 -18.62 30.35 24.96
C LEU A 847 -18.15 30.86 26.35
N ILE A 848 -18.95 30.66 27.42
CA ILE A 848 -18.53 30.98 28.81
C ILE A 848 -18.88 29.87 29.82
N THR A 849 -19.95 29.08 29.59
CA THR A 849 -20.55 28.24 30.65
C THR A 849 -19.84 26.92 30.98
N MET A 850 -18.90 26.42 30.16
CA MET A 850 -18.32 25.07 30.34
C MET A 850 -17.12 24.98 31.29
N LEU A 851 -16.49 26.11 31.65
CA LEU A 851 -15.20 26.12 32.38
C LEU A 851 -15.25 25.61 33.84
N ALA A 852 -16.45 25.47 34.43
CA ALA A 852 -16.60 25.05 35.83
C ALA A 852 -16.54 23.52 36.03
N SER A 853 -17.02 22.73 35.07
CA SER A 853 -17.19 21.27 35.25
C SER A 853 -15.90 20.48 35.07
N THR A 854 -15.01 20.93 34.18
CA THR A 854 -13.79 20.20 33.80
C THR A 854 -12.76 20.13 34.93
N LEU A 855 -12.71 21.15 35.79
CA LEU A 855 -11.69 21.26 36.84
C LEU A 855 -11.84 20.17 37.92
N SER A 856 -13.07 19.74 38.21
CA SER A 856 -13.36 18.69 39.20
C SER A 856 -12.95 17.29 38.75
N VAL A 857 -12.94 17.03 37.43
CA VAL A 857 -12.58 15.71 36.87
C VAL A 857 -11.06 15.50 36.90
N LEU A 858 -10.29 16.54 36.59
CA LEU A 858 -8.82 16.48 36.56
C LEU A 858 -8.20 16.18 37.92
N VAL A 859 -8.82 16.62 39.03
CA VAL A 859 -8.34 16.35 40.39
C VAL A 859 -8.51 14.87 40.79
N LEU A 860 -9.52 14.17 40.25
CA LEU A 860 -9.77 12.75 40.51
C LEU A 860 -8.89 11.81 39.66
N ALA A 861 -8.39 12.27 38.52
CA ALA A 861 -7.51 11.48 37.66
C ALA A 861 -6.08 11.32 38.20
N ALA A 862 -5.66 12.17 39.14
CA ALA A 862 -4.27 12.29 39.59
C ALA A 862 -3.79 11.23 40.60
N THR A 863 -4.63 10.26 40.98
CA THR A 863 -4.36 9.32 42.09
C THR A 863 -4.33 7.83 41.71
N ALA A 864 -4.26 7.50 40.42
CA ALA A 864 -4.22 6.12 39.94
C ALA A 864 -2.93 5.84 39.16
N ALA A 865 -2.17 4.83 39.58
CA ALA A 865 -1.06 4.24 38.85
C ALA A 865 -1.28 2.73 38.78
N ALA A 866 -1.02 2.12 37.62
CA ALA A 866 -1.19 0.68 37.40
C ALA A 866 -0.02 0.15 36.58
N HIS A 867 0.56 -0.97 37.02
CA HIS A 867 1.61 -1.68 36.28
C HIS A 867 0.97 -2.74 35.38
N ILE A 868 1.48 -2.87 34.15
CA ILE A 868 0.98 -3.82 33.15
C ILE A 868 2.14 -4.71 32.70
N VAL A 869 1.93 -6.02 32.72
CA VAL A 869 2.82 -7.00 32.10
C VAL A 869 2.35 -7.31 30.68
N ILE A 870 3.32 -7.41 29.77
CA ILE A 870 3.13 -7.68 28.35
C ILE A 870 3.70 -9.07 28.05
N SER A 871 2.86 -9.96 27.52
CA SER A 871 3.24 -11.33 27.16
C SER A 871 3.19 -11.53 25.65
N TYR A 872 4.21 -12.21 25.10
CA TYR A 872 4.39 -12.46 23.66
C TYR A 872 4.04 -13.91 23.28
N PRO A 873 3.60 -14.18 22.03
CA PRO A 873 3.42 -15.54 21.52
C PRO A 873 4.67 -16.41 21.59
N GLY A 874 4.50 -17.73 21.78
CA GLY A 874 5.61 -18.69 21.96
C GLY A 874 6.59 -18.80 20.78
N TRP A 875 6.18 -18.47 19.55
CA TRP A 875 7.07 -18.38 18.38
C TRP A 875 7.92 -17.10 18.35
N ARG A 876 7.67 -16.16 19.26
CA ARG A 876 8.58 -15.08 19.67
C ARG A 876 9.32 -15.46 20.96
N GLY A 877 9.52 -16.77 21.18
CA GLY A 877 9.94 -17.35 22.45
C GLY A 877 11.45 -17.34 22.66
N ASN A 878 11.93 -16.31 23.35
CA ASN A 878 13.13 -16.35 24.20
C ASN A 878 14.47 -16.73 23.51
N ASN A 879 15.04 -15.78 22.77
CA ASN A 879 16.39 -15.80 22.16
C ASN A 879 17.59 -16.08 23.12
N LEU A 880 17.36 -16.44 24.39
CA LEU A 880 18.39 -16.54 25.44
C LEU A 880 18.97 -17.95 25.62
N ILE A 881 18.39 -18.98 24.98
CA ILE A 881 18.92 -20.36 25.04
C ILE A 881 19.83 -20.63 23.84
N THR A 882 21.01 -20.00 23.87
CA THR A 882 22.19 -20.44 23.12
C THR A 882 23.34 -20.56 24.11
N ASN A 883 23.74 -21.78 24.42
CA ASN A 883 24.83 -22.11 25.35
C ASN A 883 25.69 -23.24 24.77
N GLU A 884 26.74 -23.65 25.50
CA GLU A 884 27.72 -24.66 25.04
C GLU A 884 27.09 -26.03 24.72
N THR A 885 25.89 -26.34 25.23
CA THR A 885 25.16 -27.58 24.96
C THR A 885 23.97 -27.43 24.02
N PHE A 886 23.63 -26.20 23.58
CA PHE A 886 22.47 -25.92 22.73
C PHE A 886 22.72 -24.69 21.82
N PRO A 887 23.78 -24.67 20.98
CA PRO A 887 24.27 -23.45 20.34
C PRO A 887 23.35 -22.80 19.30
N TYR A 888 22.38 -23.54 18.73
CA TYR A 888 21.52 -23.06 17.63
C TYR A 888 20.01 -23.08 17.96
N GLY A 889 19.62 -23.01 19.24
CA GLY A 889 18.28 -23.33 19.72
C GLY A 889 17.09 -22.81 18.90
N MET A 890 17.15 -21.56 18.43
CA MET A 890 16.10 -20.93 17.61
C MET A 890 15.81 -21.67 16.29
N GLN A 891 16.81 -22.28 15.65
CA GLN A 891 16.61 -23.08 14.42
C GLN A 891 15.82 -24.35 14.70
N TRP A 892 16.18 -25.07 15.77
CA TRP A 892 15.53 -26.32 16.15
C TRP A 892 14.10 -26.09 16.66
N THR A 893 13.83 -24.99 17.35
CA THR A 893 12.47 -24.64 17.80
C THR A 893 11.59 -24.12 16.66
N PHE A 894 12.12 -23.27 15.78
CA PHE A 894 11.36 -22.63 14.70
C PHE A 894 12.16 -22.62 13.37
N PRO A 895 12.23 -23.75 12.65
CA PRO A 895 13.10 -23.93 11.48
C PRO A 895 12.72 -23.12 10.22
N CYS A 896 11.77 -22.18 10.33
CA CYS A 896 11.44 -21.21 9.28
C CYS A 896 11.37 -19.77 9.82
N GLY A 897 11.89 -19.51 11.02
CA GLY A 897 11.69 -18.26 11.77
C GLY A 897 12.48 -17.05 11.27
N GLY A 898 13.55 -17.27 10.48
CA GLY A 898 14.27 -16.25 9.70
C GLY A 898 14.86 -15.06 10.48
N THR A 899 14.92 -15.12 11.81
CA THR A 899 15.22 -13.97 12.67
C THR A 899 16.65 -14.01 13.21
N PRO A 900 17.43 -12.92 13.10
CA PRO A 900 18.78 -12.86 13.68
C PRO A 900 18.79 -13.06 15.20
N LEU A 901 19.83 -13.72 15.70
CA LEU A 901 20.09 -13.79 17.15
C LEU A 901 20.38 -12.38 17.67
N THR A 902 19.50 -11.87 18.54
CA THR A 902 19.64 -10.55 19.16
C THR A 902 19.22 -10.60 20.63
N GLN A 903 20.02 -9.93 21.48
CA GLN A 903 19.70 -9.68 22.88
C GLN A 903 18.84 -8.42 23.08
N ASN A 904 18.67 -7.59 22.04
CA ASN A 904 17.89 -6.36 22.13
C ASN A 904 16.43 -6.58 21.69
N ARG A 905 15.51 -6.42 22.65
CA ARG A 905 14.06 -6.66 22.50
C ARG A 905 13.36 -5.70 21.52
N THR A 906 13.98 -4.58 21.12
CA THR A 906 13.37 -3.63 20.18
C THR A 906 13.47 -4.04 18.70
N TYR A 907 14.25 -5.06 18.36
CA TYR A 907 14.46 -5.53 16.98
C TYR A 907 13.50 -6.65 16.55
N TRP A 908 12.32 -6.76 17.16
CA TRP A 908 11.32 -7.78 16.83
C TRP A 908 10.23 -7.22 15.89
N PRO A 909 9.81 -7.95 14.83
CA PRO A 909 8.79 -7.47 13.89
C PRO A 909 7.45 -7.17 14.58
N THR A 910 6.84 -6.00 14.36
CA THR A 910 5.56 -5.63 14.98
C THR A 910 4.34 -6.30 14.32
N THR A 911 4.49 -6.81 13.09
CA THR A 911 3.41 -7.41 12.31
C THR A 911 3.30 -8.93 12.51
N GLY A 912 2.19 -9.39 13.10
CA GLY A 912 1.82 -10.81 13.18
C GLY A 912 1.67 -11.34 14.61
N GLY A 913 0.49 -11.87 14.93
CA GLY A 913 0.14 -12.39 16.27
C GLY A 913 -0.36 -11.31 17.23
N ALA A 914 -1.32 -11.68 18.09
CA ALA A 914 -1.89 -10.76 19.08
C ALA A 914 -0.99 -10.62 20.32
N VAL A 915 -1.05 -9.45 20.96
CA VAL A 915 -0.38 -9.14 22.24
C VAL A 915 -1.39 -9.26 23.38
N ALA A 916 -0.98 -9.84 24.50
CA ALA A 916 -1.77 -9.90 25.73
C ALA A 916 -1.26 -8.91 26.78
N PHE A 917 -2.19 -8.19 27.42
CA PHE A 917 -1.93 -7.25 28.51
C PHE A 917 -2.56 -7.78 29.80
N GLN A 918 -1.80 -7.85 30.89
CA GLN A 918 -2.32 -8.17 32.22
C GLN A 918 -1.98 -7.05 33.22
N PRO A 919 -2.96 -6.51 33.96
CA PRO A 919 -2.69 -5.67 35.12
C PRO A 919 -2.01 -6.49 36.22
N VAL A 920 -1.09 -5.88 36.96
CA VAL A 920 -0.44 -6.48 38.15
C VAL A 920 -0.76 -5.66 39.39
N GLU A 921 -1.19 -6.33 40.46
CA GLU A 921 -1.43 -5.74 41.78
C GLU A 921 -0.38 -6.28 42.76
N ASP A 922 0.35 -5.38 43.45
CA ASP A 922 1.50 -5.72 44.29
C ASP A 922 1.10 -6.44 45.59
N ARG A 923 1.01 -7.79 45.56
CA ARG A 923 0.92 -8.64 46.76
C ARG A 923 1.73 -9.95 46.63
N PRO A 924 2.29 -10.47 47.75
CA PRO A 924 3.08 -11.70 47.75
C PRO A 924 2.23 -12.96 47.56
N VAL A 925 2.88 -14.02 47.09
CA VAL A 925 2.26 -15.32 46.72
C VAL A 925 1.97 -16.19 47.94
N GLU A 926 0.77 -16.76 47.98
CA GLU A 926 0.48 -18.07 48.56
C GLU A 926 -0.55 -18.80 47.66
N GLN A 927 -0.60 -20.14 47.70
CA GLN A 927 -1.30 -20.97 46.71
C GLN A 927 -2.70 -21.40 47.20
N GLU A 928 -3.73 -21.33 46.34
CA GLU A 928 -4.74 -22.39 46.13
C GLU A 928 -5.70 -22.05 44.95
N GLU A 929 -6.69 -22.92 44.68
CA GLU A 929 -7.26 -23.18 43.34
C GLU A 929 -8.29 -22.18 42.78
N TRP A 930 -8.35 -22.08 41.44
CA TRP A 930 -9.39 -21.34 40.69
C TRP A 930 -10.49 -22.26 40.14
N THR A 931 -11.76 -21.83 40.25
CA THR A 931 -12.93 -22.52 39.70
C THR A 931 -13.22 -22.12 38.25
N ARG A 932 -13.73 -23.06 37.43
CA ARG A 932 -13.83 -22.96 35.96
C ARG A 932 -15.28 -22.90 35.45
N VAL A 933 -15.53 -22.05 34.45
CA VAL A 933 -16.75 -22.04 33.60
C VAL A 933 -16.32 -22.05 32.13
N GLU A 934 -17.07 -22.75 31.26
CA GLU A 934 -16.67 -23.01 29.86
C GLU A 934 -17.39 -22.13 28.83
N SER A 935 -16.65 -21.68 27.80
CA SER A 935 -17.23 -21.12 26.57
C SER A 935 -17.44 -22.21 25.51
N LYS A 936 -18.59 -22.23 24.85
CA LYS A 936 -18.94 -23.20 23.78
C LYS A 936 -18.90 -22.55 22.39
N SER A 937 -18.73 -23.36 21.34
CA SER A 937 -18.43 -22.90 19.97
C SER A 937 -19.16 -23.70 18.88
N ARG A 938 -19.05 -23.23 17.61
CA ARG A 938 -19.58 -23.81 16.34
C ARG A 938 -21.04 -23.38 16.04
N PHE A 939 -21.59 -23.49 14.82
CA PHE A 939 -21.18 -24.18 13.57
C PHE A 939 -21.05 -23.22 12.37
N ARG A 940 -20.31 -23.45 11.26
CA ARG A 940 -19.94 -24.60 10.38
C ARG A 940 -20.99 -25.03 9.32
N ARG A 941 -20.69 -24.80 8.03
CA ARG A 941 -21.24 -25.56 6.87
C ARG A 941 -20.51 -26.92 6.74
N ALA A 942 -21.05 -27.83 5.92
CA ALA A 942 -20.66 -29.25 5.82
C ALA A 942 -20.40 -29.70 4.34
N PRO A 943 -20.25 -31.00 4.01
CA PRO A 943 -19.07 -31.83 4.32
C PRO A 943 -18.50 -32.59 3.09
N ARG A 944 -17.33 -33.24 3.24
CA ARG A 944 -16.89 -34.37 2.38
C ARG A 944 -16.27 -35.51 3.21
N ASN A 945 -16.23 -36.70 2.61
CA ASN A 945 -16.28 -38.01 3.26
C ASN A 945 -15.13 -38.39 4.21
N THR A 946 -15.52 -38.79 5.43
CA THR A 946 -15.04 -39.95 6.22
C THR A 946 -13.57 -40.40 6.15
N VAL A 947 -12.84 -40.18 7.25
CA VAL A 947 -11.79 -41.08 7.78
C VAL A 947 -12.11 -41.32 9.28
N PRO A 948 -11.84 -42.49 9.88
CA PRO A 948 -12.31 -42.82 11.24
C PRO A 948 -11.75 -41.95 12.37
N SER A 949 -12.52 -41.84 13.46
CA SER A 949 -12.21 -41.05 14.65
C SER A 949 -11.35 -41.82 15.67
N ALA A 950 -10.05 -41.56 15.69
CA ALA A 950 -9.14 -41.84 16.81
C ALA A 950 -8.08 -40.72 16.94
N LEU A 951 -7.42 -40.62 18.10
CA LEU A 951 -6.39 -39.61 18.43
C LEU A 951 -6.78 -38.12 18.25
N ALA A 952 -8.04 -37.77 18.50
CA ALA A 952 -8.46 -36.39 18.79
C ALA A 952 -8.40 -36.09 20.30
N ASN A 953 -7.23 -36.31 20.92
CA ASN A 953 -7.02 -35.98 22.33
C ASN A 953 -6.78 -34.48 22.54
N LYS A 954 -7.07 -34.02 23.76
CA LYS A 954 -7.03 -32.61 24.14
C LYS A 954 -5.64 -32.23 24.63
N ILE A 955 -5.23 -30.99 24.37
CA ILE A 955 -4.24 -30.29 25.20
C ILE A 955 -4.96 -29.09 25.81
N LYS A 956 -4.95 -29.00 27.15
CA LYS A 956 -5.30 -27.78 27.90
C LYS A 956 -4.01 -27.02 28.20
N PRO A 957 -4.04 -25.69 28.42
CA PRO A 957 -2.83 -24.92 28.73
C PRO A 957 -2.10 -25.26 30.05
N ASP A 958 -2.61 -26.20 30.86
CA ASP A 958 -2.11 -26.56 32.19
C ASP A 958 -2.27 -28.07 32.51
N GLU A 959 -2.40 -28.94 31.50
CA GLU A 959 -2.21 -30.39 31.70
C GLU A 959 -0.78 -30.77 31.31
N PRO A 960 -0.06 -31.61 32.09
CA PRO A 960 1.26 -32.10 31.69
C PRO A 960 1.16 -32.77 30.31
N HIS A 961 2.05 -32.40 29.39
CA HIS A 961 2.02 -32.96 28.03
C HIS A 961 2.18 -34.48 28.10
N HIS A 962 1.12 -35.22 27.78
CA HIS A 962 1.13 -36.67 27.75
C HIS A 962 1.86 -37.13 26.49
N HIS A 963 3.19 -37.23 26.59
CA HIS A 963 4.04 -37.67 25.49
C HIS A 963 3.52 -38.95 24.85
N LYS A 964 3.37 -38.94 23.53
CA LYS A 964 2.96 -40.11 22.74
C LYS A 964 3.86 -41.30 23.02
N SER A 965 3.29 -42.50 23.03
CA SER A 965 4.12 -43.70 23.05
C SER A 965 4.82 -43.90 21.69
N VAL A 966 5.92 -44.64 21.69
CA VAL A 966 6.61 -45.09 20.46
C VAL A 966 5.64 -45.80 19.49
N ALA A 967 4.60 -46.48 20.01
CA ALA A 967 3.58 -47.12 19.20
C ALA A 967 2.63 -46.11 18.52
N ASP A 968 2.29 -45.00 19.18
CA ASP A 968 1.45 -43.94 18.59
C ASP A 968 2.22 -43.16 17.51
N ILE A 969 3.50 -42.85 17.76
CA ILE A 969 4.40 -42.24 16.78
C ILE A 969 4.53 -43.14 15.54
N LYS A 970 4.73 -44.45 15.74
CA LYS A 970 4.82 -45.42 14.65
C LYS A 970 3.50 -45.57 13.87
N ALA A 971 2.35 -45.55 14.54
CA ALA A 971 1.05 -45.61 13.88
C ALA A 971 0.74 -44.36 13.03
N GLU A 972 1.12 -43.16 13.50
CA GLU A 972 1.05 -41.94 12.69
C GLU A 972 2.05 -41.97 11.53
N PHE A 973 3.28 -42.46 11.74
CA PHE A 973 4.29 -42.60 10.68
C PHE A 973 3.78 -43.45 9.50
N GLU A 974 3.27 -44.66 9.73
CA GLU A 974 2.73 -45.50 8.65
C GLU A 974 1.52 -44.85 7.94
N THR A 975 0.73 -44.06 8.67
CA THR A 975 -0.40 -43.30 8.13
C THR A 975 0.05 -42.17 7.20
N PHE A 976 1.12 -41.46 7.55
CA PHE A 976 1.72 -40.44 6.68
C PHE A 976 2.53 -41.08 5.53
N ARG A 977 3.21 -42.22 5.76
CA ARG A 977 3.97 -42.97 4.76
C ARG A 977 3.06 -43.42 3.61
N THR A 978 1.91 -43.99 3.93
CA THR A 978 0.87 -44.35 2.95
C THR A 978 0.50 -43.15 2.06
N ARG A 979 0.15 -42.01 2.67
CA ARG A 979 -0.29 -40.79 1.95
C ARG A 979 0.82 -40.12 1.15
N TRP A 980 2.07 -40.22 1.60
CA TRP A 980 3.22 -39.72 0.86
C TRP A 980 3.45 -40.57 -0.39
N HIS A 981 3.46 -41.90 -0.27
CA HIS A 981 3.63 -42.78 -1.43
C HIS A 981 2.53 -42.62 -2.49
N GLU A 982 1.30 -42.31 -2.07
CA GLU A 982 0.15 -41.97 -2.94
C GLU A 982 0.32 -40.63 -3.69
N SER A 983 1.25 -39.75 -3.29
CA SER A 983 1.39 -38.40 -3.85
C SER A 983 2.18 -38.35 -5.17
N ASP A 984 1.85 -37.37 -6.01
CA ASP A 984 2.66 -37.07 -7.20
C ASP A 984 4.09 -36.62 -6.82
N ALA A 985 4.27 -35.98 -5.66
CA ALA A 985 5.57 -35.53 -5.17
C ALA A 985 6.55 -36.71 -4.96
N HIS A 986 6.09 -37.77 -4.30
CA HIS A 986 6.82 -39.03 -4.15
C HIS A 986 7.12 -39.68 -5.51
N GLN A 987 6.12 -39.79 -6.40
CA GLN A 987 6.31 -40.40 -7.72
C GLN A 987 7.36 -39.65 -8.56
N ARG A 988 7.33 -38.31 -8.53
CA ARG A 988 8.33 -37.43 -9.16
C ARG A 988 9.72 -37.61 -8.53
N LEU A 989 9.82 -37.79 -7.21
CA LEU A 989 11.09 -37.97 -6.50
C LEU A 989 11.72 -39.34 -6.81
N ALA A 990 10.92 -40.40 -6.75
CA ALA A 990 11.36 -41.76 -7.07
C ALA A 990 11.86 -41.85 -8.53
N ALA A 991 11.09 -41.32 -9.48
CA ALA A 991 11.50 -41.28 -10.88
C ALA A 991 12.77 -40.44 -11.12
N LEU A 992 12.92 -39.30 -10.43
CA LEU A 992 14.14 -38.47 -10.51
C LEU A 992 15.37 -39.21 -10.00
N LEU A 993 15.27 -39.91 -8.86
CA LEU A 993 16.38 -40.68 -8.32
C LEU A 993 16.72 -41.88 -9.21
N GLU A 994 15.73 -42.71 -9.59
CA GLU A 994 15.97 -43.89 -10.43
C GLU A 994 16.51 -43.53 -11.84
N GLU A 995 16.20 -42.34 -12.37
CA GLU A 995 16.82 -41.85 -13.61
C GLU A 995 18.26 -41.37 -13.40
N LYS A 996 18.59 -40.76 -12.25
CA LYS A 996 19.93 -40.18 -12.02
C LYS A 996 20.93 -41.14 -11.37
N ASN A 997 20.47 -42.19 -10.67
CA ASN A 997 21.35 -43.06 -9.87
C ASN A 997 22.28 -43.97 -10.70
N ASN A 998 22.11 -44.03 -12.03
CA ASN A 998 22.76 -44.91 -13.02
C ASN A 998 24.31 -44.85 -13.11
N ASN A 999 25.05 -44.89 -12.00
CA ASN A 999 26.52 -44.83 -11.89
C ASN A 999 27.16 -43.58 -12.57
N VAL A 1000 26.40 -42.48 -12.69
CA VAL A 1000 26.88 -41.18 -13.21
C VAL A 1000 27.37 -40.25 -12.09
N HIS A 1001 27.04 -40.58 -10.85
CA HIS A 1001 27.22 -39.75 -9.67
C HIS A 1001 27.97 -40.49 -8.56
N ALA A 1002 28.53 -39.75 -7.59
CA ALA A 1002 29.30 -40.34 -6.50
C ALA A 1002 28.43 -41.24 -5.58
N PRO A 1003 28.94 -42.39 -5.13
CA PRO A 1003 28.17 -43.34 -4.33
C PRO A 1003 27.91 -42.84 -2.90
N VAL A 1004 26.73 -43.18 -2.38
CA VAL A 1004 26.28 -42.87 -1.01
C VAL A 1004 26.34 -44.13 -0.14
N ASN A 1005 27.06 -44.07 0.99
CA ASN A 1005 27.14 -45.17 1.98
C ASN A 1005 26.60 -44.79 3.37
N LYS A 1006 26.34 -43.50 3.59
CA LYS A 1006 25.86 -42.92 4.86
C LYS A 1006 24.79 -41.86 4.56
N ALA A 1007 23.82 -41.68 5.44
CA ALA A 1007 22.82 -40.63 5.32
C ALA A 1007 22.65 -39.89 6.64
N VAL A 1008 22.64 -38.56 6.59
CA VAL A 1008 22.55 -37.65 7.74
C VAL A 1008 21.30 -36.78 7.58
N CYS A 1009 20.40 -36.82 8.55
CA CYS A 1009 19.17 -36.02 8.57
C CYS A 1009 19.21 -35.02 9.73
N LEU A 1010 19.12 -33.73 9.41
CA LEU A 1010 19.20 -32.64 10.38
C LEU A 1010 17.87 -31.89 10.51
N GLY A 1011 17.41 -31.69 11.75
CA GLY A 1011 16.38 -30.69 12.07
C GLY A 1011 14.96 -30.97 11.56
N VAL A 1012 14.57 -32.24 11.51
CA VAL A 1012 13.24 -32.67 11.05
C VAL A 1012 12.09 -32.30 12.01
N GLY A 1013 12.40 -31.88 13.24
CA GLY A 1013 11.43 -31.64 14.31
C GLY A 1013 11.02 -32.90 15.09
N THR A 1014 10.32 -32.72 16.21
CA THR A 1014 9.73 -33.82 17.01
C THR A 1014 8.44 -34.35 16.38
N PHE A 1015 8.17 -35.65 16.51
CA PHE A 1015 6.92 -36.28 16.08
C PHE A 1015 5.75 -36.00 17.05
N ASP A 1016 6.04 -35.36 18.19
CA ASP A 1016 5.15 -35.09 19.30
C ASP A 1016 5.16 -33.61 19.74
N THR A 1017 4.71 -32.76 18.81
CA THR A 1017 4.63 -31.29 18.95
C THR A 1017 3.81 -30.83 20.16
N GLU A 1018 4.40 -30.01 21.03
CA GLU A 1018 3.81 -29.49 22.28
C GLU A 1018 2.46 -28.76 22.12
N ASP A 1019 2.22 -28.12 20.97
CA ASP A 1019 0.99 -27.39 20.64
C ASP A 1019 -0.07 -28.26 19.94
N GLY A 1020 0.27 -29.51 19.61
CA GLY A 1020 -0.54 -30.41 18.77
C GLY A 1020 -0.66 -29.99 17.30
N GLY A 1021 0.15 -29.03 16.84
CA GLY A 1021 0.04 -28.35 15.54
C GLY A 1021 0.09 -29.30 14.34
N TRP A 1022 -1.02 -29.38 13.59
CA TRP A 1022 -1.17 -30.35 12.50
C TRP A 1022 -0.16 -30.14 11.35
N ASP A 1023 0.08 -28.90 10.93
CA ASP A 1023 1.01 -28.59 9.84
C ASP A 1023 2.47 -28.88 10.20
N ALA A 1024 2.89 -28.53 11.42
CA ALA A 1024 4.22 -28.82 11.93
C ALA A 1024 4.45 -30.34 12.00
N ARG A 1025 3.51 -31.06 12.62
CA ARG A 1025 3.56 -32.52 12.74
C ARG A 1025 3.53 -33.23 11.39
N ARG A 1026 2.70 -32.78 10.43
CA ARG A 1026 2.71 -33.29 9.06
C ARG A 1026 4.08 -33.09 8.41
N ARG A 1027 4.67 -31.89 8.54
CA ARG A 1027 5.97 -31.56 7.95
C ARG A 1027 7.07 -32.51 8.45
N THR A 1028 7.14 -32.73 9.76
CA THR A 1028 8.10 -33.67 10.37
C THR A 1028 7.99 -35.07 9.77
N TYR A 1029 6.79 -35.66 9.72
CA TYR A 1029 6.65 -37.00 9.12
C TYR A 1029 6.96 -37.01 7.63
N ILE A 1030 6.44 -36.08 6.84
CA ILE A 1030 6.65 -36.08 5.37
C ILE A 1030 8.13 -35.87 5.02
N GLN A 1031 8.87 -35.03 5.77
CA GLN A 1031 10.31 -34.88 5.58
C GLN A 1031 11.10 -36.12 6.02
N LEU A 1032 10.73 -36.78 7.13
CA LEU A 1032 11.31 -38.07 7.51
C LEU A 1032 11.09 -39.13 6.43
N ILE A 1033 9.85 -39.29 5.96
CA ILE A 1033 9.50 -40.33 4.98
C ILE A 1033 10.23 -40.06 3.66
N ALA A 1034 10.24 -38.83 3.18
CA ALA A 1034 11.00 -38.47 1.98
C ALA A 1034 12.50 -38.80 2.12
N PHE A 1035 13.12 -38.50 3.26
CA PHE A 1035 14.51 -38.90 3.54
C PHE A 1035 14.70 -40.42 3.49
N LEU A 1036 13.84 -41.19 4.17
CA LEU A 1036 13.93 -42.65 4.21
C LEU A 1036 13.71 -43.28 2.83
N ASP A 1037 12.79 -42.76 2.03
CA ASP A 1037 12.56 -43.22 0.66
C ASP A 1037 13.77 -42.91 -0.25
N MET A 1038 14.40 -41.74 -0.09
CA MET A 1038 15.66 -41.44 -0.79
C MET A 1038 16.76 -42.44 -0.41
N VAL A 1039 16.88 -42.78 0.88
CA VAL A 1039 17.85 -43.79 1.34
C VAL A 1039 17.51 -45.18 0.81
N GLU A 1040 16.24 -45.61 0.85
CA GLU A 1040 15.79 -46.90 0.34
C GLU A 1040 16.11 -47.04 -1.16
N LEU A 1041 15.84 -45.99 -1.95
CA LEU A 1041 16.16 -45.93 -3.37
C LEU A 1041 17.68 -45.96 -3.65
N LEU A 1042 18.48 -45.14 -2.96
CA LEU A 1042 19.94 -45.12 -3.13
C LEU A 1042 20.58 -46.45 -2.70
N SER A 1043 20.03 -47.12 -1.68
CA SER A 1043 20.56 -48.40 -1.17
C SER A 1043 20.44 -49.56 -2.16
N LYS A 1044 19.59 -49.46 -3.19
CA LYS A 1044 19.41 -50.49 -4.23
C LYS A 1044 20.69 -50.84 -4.99
N GLU A 1045 21.67 -49.94 -5.02
CA GLU A 1045 22.96 -50.11 -5.72
C GLU A 1045 24.14 -50.43 -4.79
N SER A 1046 23.91 -50.45 -3.47
CA SER A 1046 24.92 -50.83 -2.47
C SER A 1046 24.75 -52.28 -2.02
N SER A 1047 25.86 -52.98 -1.80
CA SER A 1047 25.84 -54.30 -1.14
C SER A 1047 25.64 -54.22 0.37
N GLU A 1048 25.77 -53.03 0.97
CA GLU A 1048 25.59 -52.78 2.41
C GLU A 1048 24.53 -51.70 2.65
N PRO A 1049 23.69 -51.81 3.71
CA PRO A 1049 22.65 -50.83 4.00
C PRO A 1049 23.25 -49.49 4.43
N ILE A 1050 22.72 -48.40 3.87
CA ILE A 1050 23.16 -47.03 4.14
C ILE A 1050 22.86 -46.67 5.61
N ARG A 1051 23.89 -46.35 6.39
CA ARG A 1051 23.77 -45.97 7.81
C ARG A 1051 23.08 -44.61 7.94
N CYS A 1052 21.90 -44.58 8.53
CA CYS A 1052 21.13 -43.37 8.81
C CYS A 1052 21.47 -42.78 10.19
N ILE A 1053 21.76 -41.48 10.23
CA ILE A 1053 22.14 -40.72 11.42
C ILE A 1053 21.21 -39.51 11.52
N PHE A 1054 20.52 -39.35 12.64
CA PHE A 1054 19.59 -38.25 12.87
C PHE A 1054 20.07 -37.30 13.98
N GLN A 1055 19.88 -36.00 13.79
CA GLN A 1055 20.12 -34.98 14.80
C GLN A 1055 19.00 -33.93 14.80
N GLU A 1056 18.23 -33.94 15.88
CA GLU A 1056 17.22 -32.93 16.22
C GLU A 1056 17.23 -32.75 17.74
N PRO A 1057 17.75 -31.63 18.27
CA PRO A 1057 17.81 -31.36 19.70
C PRO A 1057 16.45 -31.27 20.42
N ARG A 1058 15.33 -31.27 19.70
CA ARG A 1058 13.97 -31.41 20.26
C ARG A 1058 13.44 -32.83 20.35
N PHE A 1059 14.19 -33.85 19.91
CA PHE A 1059 13.74 -35.24 20.03
C PHE A 1059 13.53 -35.64 21.50
N THR A 1060 12.29 -35.96 21.84
CA THR A 1060 11.91 -36.62 23.08
C THR A 1060 12.53 -38.02 23.16
N ALA A 1061 12.57 -38.62 24.35
CA ALA A 1061 13.03 -40.01 24.51
C ALA A 1061 12.23 -41.01 23.64
N ASN A 1062 10.96 -40.71 23.34
CA ASN A 1062 10.12 -41.55 22.49
C ASN A 1062 10.37 -41.30 21.00
N ASP A 1063 10.76 -40.09 20.58
CA ASP A 1063 11.23 -39.83 19.21
C ASP A 1063 12.53 -40.58 18.93
N LYS A 1064 13.49 -40.55 19.89
CA LYS A 1064 14.77 -41.28 19.80
C LYS A 1064 14.53 -42.78 19.73
N ALA A 1065 13.78 -43.35 20.68
CA ALA A 1065 13.43 -44.76 20.69
C ALA A 1065 12.60 -45.21 19.46
N PHE A 1066 11.83 -44.31 18.84
CA PHE A 1066 11.14 -44.60 17.57
C PHE A 1066 12.13 -44.78 16.42
N LEU A 1067 13.07 -43.85 16.23
CA LEU A 1067 14.09 -43.92 15.17
C LEU A 1067 15.07 -45.10 15.40
N GLU A 1068 15.46 -45.35 16.64
CA GLU A 1068 16.20 -46.56 17.03
C GLU A 1068 15.42 -47.85 16.69
N SER A 1069 14.08 -47.84 16.82
CA SER A 1069 13.22 -48.99 16.43
C SER A 1069 13.10 -49.20 14.92
N LEU A 1070 13.58 -48.25 14.11
CA LEU A 1070 13.77 -48.41 12.66
C LEU A 1070 15.21 -48.85 12.30
N GLY A 1071 16.09 -49.01 13.30
CA GLY A 1071 17.50 -49.37 13.11
C GLY A 1071 18.39 -48.17 12.75
N HIS A 1072 17.98 -46.96 13.12
CA HIS A 1072 18.74 -45.73 12.84
C HIS A 1072 19.48 -45.22 14.08
N GLU A 1073 20.57 -44.50 13.85
CA GLU A 1073 21.36 -43.85 14.89
C GLU A 1073 20.82 -42.44 15.16
N VAL A 1074 20.76 -42.04 16.43
CA VAL A 1074 20.37 -40.68 16.83
C VAL A 1074 21.48 -40.11 17.70
N VAL A 1075 21.94 -38.89 17.37
CA VAL A 1075 23.05 -38.23 18.07
C VAL A 1075 22.63 -36.84 18.57
N GLU A 1076 23.23 -36.42 19.68
CA GLU A 1076 23.04 -35.06 20.19
C GLU A 1076 23.82 -34.05 19.33
N SER A 1077 23.30 -32.82 19.22
CA SER A 1077 23.99 -31.74 18.51
C SER A 1077 25.29 -31.35 19.23
N PRO A 1078 26.43 -31.13 18.51
CA PRO A 1078 26.58 -31.06 17.05
C PRO A 1078 27.08 -32.35 16.36
N GLY A 1079 26.97 -33.52 17.00
CA GLY A 1079 27.69 -34.75 16.60
C GLY A 1079 27.40 -35.29 15.20
N ALA A 1080 26.27 -34.95 14.56
CA ALA A 1080 26.00 -35.36 13.19
C ALA A 1080 26.76 -34.53 12.14
N PHE A 1081 27.29 -33.35 12.48
CA PHE A 1081 28.06 -32.54 11.53
C PHE A 1081 29.38 -33.22 11.16
N GLU A 1082 30.08 -33.80 12.14
CA GLU A 1082 31.30 -34.59 11.95
C GLU A 1082 31.05 -35.90 11.18
N ALA A 1083 29.79 -36.31 11.03
CA ALA A 1083 29.41 -37.48 10.25
C ALA A 1083 29.22 -37.18 8.76
N VAL A 1084 29.18 -35.91 8.32
CA VAL A 1084 29.05 -35.54 6.91
C VAL A 1084 30.40 -35.69 6.20
N ASP A 1085 30.41 -36.48 5.13
CA ASP A 1085 31.58 -36.65 4.25
C ASP A 1085 31.16 -36.81 2.78
N ARG A 1086 32.15 -36.89 1.88
CA ARG A 1086 31.98 -36.98 0.42
C ARG A 1086 31.19 -38.19 -0.11
N HIS A 1087 30.84 -39.15 0.73
CA HIS A 1087 30.01 -40.33 0.45
C HIS A 1087 28.69 -40.33 1.26
N SER A 1088 28.33 -39.19 1.86
CA SER A 1088 27.07 -39.02 2.58
C SER A 1088 25.96 -38.40 1.73
N LEU A 1089 24.71 -38.75 2.06
CA LEU A 1089 23.52 -37.93 1.78
C LEU A 1089 23.28 -37.02 2.99
N LEU A 1090 23.38 -35.70 2.82
CA LEU A 1090 22.95 -34.74 3.84
C LEU A 1090 21.57 -34.18 3.49
N PHE A 1091 20.60 -34.40 4.37
CA PHE A 1091 19.22 -33.94 4.24
C PHE A 1091 18.91 -32.93 5.35
N ALA A 1092 18.82 -31.65 4.99
CA ALA A 1092 18.75 -30.54 5.92
C ALA A 1092 17.91 -29.39 5.32
N ILE A 1093 16.58 -29.51 5.37
CA ILE A 1093 15.66 -28.54 4.76
C ILE A 1093 15.52 -27.29 5.66
N HIS A 1094 15.62 -26.09 5.08
CA HIS A 1094 15.40 -24.80 5.74
C HIS A 1094 16.31 -24.50 6.97
N MET A 1095 17.56 -24.97 7.00
CA MET A 1095 18.48 -24.56 8.07
C MET A 1095 19.09 -23.17 7.82
N TYR A 1096 19.27 -22.37 8.88
CA TYR A 1096 20.02 -21.12 8.81
C TYR A 1096 21.50 -21.34 8.44
N ARG A 1097 22.09 -20.31 7.82
CA ARG A 1097 23.50 -20.24 7.36
C ARG A 1097 24.50 -20.95 8.27
N PRO A 1098 24.56 -20.70 9.61
CA PRO A 1098 25.60 -21.28 10.46
C PRO A 1098 25.53 -22.81 10.60
N ILE A 1099 24.36 -23.43 10.36
CA ILE A 1099 24.22 -24.89 10.40
C ILE A 1099 24.66 -25.51 9.08
N TYR A 1100 24.34 -24.90 7.93
CA TYR A 1100 24.93 -25.31 6.65
C TYR A 1100 26.45 -25.07 6.65
N GLU A 1101 26.95 -23.93 7.16
CA GLU A 1101 28.39 -23.65 7.30
C GLU A 1101 29.10 -24.70 8.19
N ALA A 1102 28.46 -25.19 9.26
CA ALA A 1102 29.03 -26.25 10.12
C ALA A 1102 28.95 -27.66 9.49
N ALA A 1103 27.78 -28.02 8.93
CA ALA A 1103 27.53 -29.36 8.38
C ALA A 1103 28.15 -29.58 6.99
N LEU A 1104 28.45 -28.53 6.24
CA LEU A 1104 29.10 -28.58 4.91
C LEU A 1104 30.59 -28.21 4.97
N SER A 1105 31.23 -28.42 6.11
CA SER A 1105 32.69 -28.39 6.26
C SER A 1105 33.41 -29.46 5.40
N THR A 1106 32.67 -30.46 4.92
CA THR A 1106 33.01 -31.29 3.76
C THR A 1106 31.76 -31.41 2.87
N LEU A 1107 31.93 -31.30 1.55
CA LEU A 1107 30.80 -31.41 0.62
C LEU A 1107 30.36 -32.88 0.46
N PRO A 1108 29.04 -33.19 0.56
CA PRO A 1108 28.53 -34.55 0.52
C PRO A 1108 28.52 -35.18 -0.88
N ALA A 1109 28.07 -36.44 -1.02
CA ALA A 1109 27.72 -37.00 -2.32
C ALA A 1109 26.35 -36.46 -2.82
N VAL A 1110 25.41 -36.28 -1.90
CA VAL A 1110 24.09 -35.67 -2.15
C VAL A 1110 23.78 -34.68 -1.04
N PHE A 1111 23.32 -33.47 -1.38
CA PHE A 1111 22.73 -32.52 -0.45
C PHE A 1111 21.28 -32.22 -0.82
N VAL A 1112 20.38 -32.21 0.17
CA VAL A 1112 18.97 -31.82 0.03
C VAL A 1112 18.68 -30.70 1.01
N GLY A 1113 18.40 -29.51 0.48
CA GLY A 1113 18.26 -28.29 1.29
C GLY A 1113 17.98 -27.05 0.45
N THR A 1114 18.21 -25.88 1.04
CA THR A 1114 17.89 -24.57 0.45
C THR A 1114 19.00 -24.14 -0.52
N GLY A 1115 18.69 -24.00 -1.81
CA GLY A 1115 19.69 -23.84 -2.87
C GLY A 1115 20.41 -22.48 -2.93
N TRP A 1116 21.60 -22.43 -3.53
CA TRP A 1116 22.42 -21.21 -3.65
C TRP A 1116 21.64 -20.04 -4.27
N GLU A 1117 20.83 -20.29 -5.30
CA GLU A 1117 19.98 -19.29 -5.96
C GLU A 1117 19.00 -18.58 -5.00
N THR A 1118 18.66 -19.19 -3.86
CA THR A 1118 17.84 -18.58 -2.80
C THR A 1118 18.67 -17.68 -1.86
N TRP A 1119 19.98 -17.91 -1.75
CA TRP A 1119 20.90 -17.16 -0.90
C TRP A 1119 21.62 -16.03 -1.65
N ASP A 1120 21.89 -16.20 -2.94
CA ASP A 1120 22.55 -15.21 -3.82
C ASP A 1120 21.74 -13.91 -3.94
N GLY A 1121 20.41 -14.00 -3.80
CA GLY A 1121 19.50 -12.84 -3.72
C GLY A 1121 19.42 -12.17 -2.33
N VAL A 1122 20.10 -12.68 -1.31
CA VAL A 1122 20.06 -12.15 0.06
C VAL A 1122 21.22 -11.17 0.27
N GLY A 1123 20.97 -9.89 0.02
CA GLY A 1123 21.96 -8.79 -0.01
C GLY A 1123 22.69 -8.42 1.30
N ASN A 1124 22.95 -9.40 2.16
CA ASN A 1124 23.82 -9.29 3.35
C ASN A 1124 25.03 -10.25 3.31
N LEU A 1125 25.14 -11.12 2.30
CA LEU A 1125 26.33 -11.97 2.11
C LEU A 1125 27.49 -11.14 1.55
N LYS A 1126 28.67 -11.29 2.16
CA LYS A 1126 29.92 -10.68 1.68
C LYS A 1126 30.63 -11.58 0.66
N GLU A 1127 31.60 -11.03 -0.06
CA GLU A 1127 32.53 -11.83 -0.86
C GLU A 1127 33.27 -12.84 0.04
N GLY A 1128 33.11 -14.15 -0.23
CA GLY A 1128 33.60 -15.25 0.60
C GLY A 1128 32.70 -15.68 1.76
N ASP A 1129 31.56 -15.01 2.03
CA ASP A 1129 30.55 -15.57 2.94
C ASP A 1129 29.92 -16.82 2.31
N PHE A 1130 29.64 -17.83 3.14
CA PHE A 1130 28.91 -19.04 2.76
C PHE A 1130 29.55 -19.89 1.65
N GLN A 1131 30.87 -19.83 1.51
CA GLN A 1131 31.66 -20.47 0.46
C GLN A 1131 31.28 -21.94 0.18
N CYS A 1132 30.96 -22.74 1.21
CA CYS A 1132 30.57 -24.15 1.02
C CYS A 1132 29.33 -24.36 0.13
N MET A 1133 28.37 -23.43 0.14
CA MET A 1133 27.19 -23.48 -0.75
C MET A 1133 27.52 -22.99 -2.17
N GLN A 1134 28.46 -22.04 -2.32
CA GLN A 1134 28.98 -21.63 -3.63
C GLN A 1134 29.77 -22.76 -4.29
N ASP A 1135 30.70 -23.36 -3.54
CA ASP A 1135 31.54 -24.48 -3.99
C ASP A 1135 30.67 -25.69 -4.39
N MET A 1136 29.63 -25.98 -3.61
CA MET A 1136 28.65 -27.02 -3.96
C MET A 1136 27.89 -26.66 -5.25
N HIS A 1137 27.43 -25.42 -5.41
CA HIS A 1137 26.72 -25.00 -6.63
C HIS A 1137 27.62 -24.99 -7.88
N ALA A 1138 28.92 -24.77 -7.73
CA ALA A 1138 29.90 -24.85 -8.81
C ALA A 1138 30.31 -26.31 -9.15
N SER A 1139 30.34 -27.22 -8.18
CA SER A 1139 30.88 -28.59 -8.34
C SER A 1139 29.82 -29.70 -8.46
N HIS A 1140 28.61 -29.48 -7.93
CA HIS A 1140 27.54 -30.48 -7.92
C HIS A 1140 26.46 -30.15 -8.95
N LYS A 1141 25.83 -31.19 -9.48
CA LYS A 1141 24.69 -31.05 -10.39
C LYS A 1141 23.44 -30.67 -9.59
N LEU A 1142 22.95 -29.45 -9.80
CA LEU A 1142 21.67 -28.98 -9.27
C LEU A 1142 20.50 -29.69 -9.99
N LEU A 1143 19.54 -30.16 -9.20
CA LEU A 1143 18.29 -30.79 -9.62
C LEU A 1143 17.13 -30.24 -8.77
N PRO A 1144 15.93 -30.02 -9.34
CA PRO A 1144 14.78 -29.51 -8.58
C PRO A 1144 14.21 -30.59 -7.63
N PHE A 1145 13.90 -30.24 -6.39
CA PHE A 1145 13.17 -31.14 -5.49
C PHE A 1145 11.66 -31.06 -5.78
N PRO A 1146 10.96 -32.19 -5.99
CA PRO A 1146 9.52 -32.20 -6.26
C PRO A 1146 8.69 -31.60 -5.12
N GLN A 1147 7.83 -30.63 -5.46
CA GLN A 1147 6.99 -29.95 -4.49
C GLN A 1147 5.80 -30.82 -4.04
N ASP A 1148 5.42 -30.66 -2.77
CA ASP A 1148 4.31 -31.32 -2.06
C ASP A 1148 2.98 -30.57 -2.29
N ASP A 1149 2.64 -30.45 -3.59
CA ASP A 1149 1.44 -29.85 -4.17
C ASP A 1149 0.99 -28.52 -3.51
N THR A 1150 0.04 -28.54 -2.56
CA THR A 1150 -0.48 -27.33 -1.90
C THR A 1150 0.18 -26.98 -0.56
N TYR A 1151 1.29 -27.64 -0.19
CA TYR A 1151 1.97 -27.48 1.09
C TYR A 1151 3.42 -26.99 0.91
N THR A 1152 3.90 -26.15 1.82
CA THR A 1152 5.25 -25.55 1.78
C THR A 1152 6.37 -26.46 2.31
N THR A 1153 6.12 -27.77 2.43
CA THR A 1153 7.03 -28.78 3.02
C THR A 1153 8.43 -28.81 2.40
N PHE A 1154 8.52 -28.49 1.10
CA PHE A 1154 9.76 -28.50 0.30
C PHE A 1154 9.98 -27.18 -0.48
N SER A 1155 9.36 -26.07 -0.05
CA SER A 1155 9.49 -24.78 -0.75
C SER A 1155 10.96 -24.32 -0.79
N SER A 1156 11.47 -23.93 -1.96
CA SER A 1156 12.89 -23.58 -2.19
C SER A 1156 13.90 -24.71 -1.89
N THR A 1157 13.43 -25.95 -1.72
CA THR A 1157 14.31 -27.13 -1.60
C THR A 1157 14.79 -27.58 -2.97
N CYS A 1158 16.06 -27.94 -3.07
CA CYS A 1158 16.68 -28.57 -4.24
C CYS A 1158 17.57 -29.76 -3.84
N ILE A 1159 18.03 -30.51 -4.83
CA ILE A 1159 19.03 -31.56 -4.68
C ILE A 1159 20.31 -31.12 -5.39
N TYR A 1160 21.45 -31.18 -4.71
CA TYR A 1160 22.77 -31.12 -5.34
C TYR A 1160 23.40 -32.50 -5.30
N TRP A 1161 23.85 -33.01 -6.45
CA TRP A 1161 24.42 -34.35 -6.57
C TRP A 1161 25.83 -34.29 -7.18
N ARG A 1162 26.83 -34.76 -6.43
CA ARG A 1162 28.24 -34.79 -6.85
C ARG A 1162 28.40 -35.75 -8.05
N PRO A 1163 29.03 -35.34 -9.17
CA PRO A 1163 29.38 -36.25 -10.27
C PRO A 1163 30.34 -37.36 -9.83
N LEU A 1164 30.44 -38.44 -10.60
CA LEU A 1164 31.45 -39.48 -10.37
C LEU A 1164 32.83 -39.05 -10.92
N GLU A 1165 33.88 -39.18 -10.12
CA GLU A 1165 35.28 -38.91 -10.50
C GLU A 1165 36.05 -40.21 -10.74
N GLU A 1166 37.13 -40.18 -11.54
CA GLU A 1166 37.92 -41.38 -11.88
C GLU A 1166 38.50 -42.12 -10.64
N SER A 1167 38.72 -41.40 -9.52
CA SER A 1167 39.18 -41.97 -8.25
C SER A 1167 38.09 -42.65 -7.42
N ASP A 1168 36.80 -42.29 -7.60
CA ASP A 1168 35.69 -42.87 -6.85
C ASP A 1168 35.20 -44.20 -7.45
N GLY A 1169 35.73 -44.60 -8.62
CA GLY A 1169 35.42 -45.86 -9.30
C GLY A 1169 36.32 -47.06 -8.95
N GLN A 1170 37.28 -46.94 -8.04
CA GLN A 1170 38.17 -48.05 -7.65
C GLN A 1170 37.74 -48.69 -6.32
N SER A 1171 36.99 -49.79 -6.40
CA SER A 1171 36.72 -50.67 -5.26
C SER A 1171 38.02 -51.33 -4.77
N SER A 1172 38.42 -51.05 -3.53
CA SER A 1172 39.69 -51.56 -2.97
C SER A 1172 39.57 -53.01 -2.47
N ASP A 1173 40.11 -53.96 -3.24
CA ASP A 1173 40.25 -55.35 -2.81
C ASP A 1173 41.42 -55.54 -1.82
N ALA A 1174 41.08 -56.00 -0.60
CA ALA A 1174 41.89 -56.78 0.35
C ALA A 1174 43.19 -56.23 1.01
N ALA A 1175 43.19 -56.31 2.36
CA ALA A 1175 44.32 -56.46 3.30
C ALA A 1175 45.25 -55.23 3.55
N ASP A 1176 45.87 -55.05 4.73
CA ASP A 1176 46.02 -55.95 5.90
C ASP A 1176 45.98 -55.22 7.27
N VAL A 1177 46.10 -55.95 8.40
CA VAL A 1177 45.46 -55.58 9.70
C VAL A 1177 46.38 -55.53 10.96
N VAL A 1178 46.44 -54.36 11.65
CA VAL A 1178 46.60 -54.15 13.15
C VAL A 1178 47.96 -54.60 13.79
N PRO A 1179 48.38 -54.30 15.07
CA PRO A 1179 47.98 -53.33 16.13
C PRO A 1179 49.08 -52.29 16.57
N PRO A 1180 48.78 -51.34 17.48
CA PRO A 1180 49.75 -50.40 18.09
C PRO A 1180 50.37 -50.85 19.43
N ASN A 1181 51.47 -50.21 19.88
CA ASN A 1181 52.02 -50.29 21.24
C ASN A 1181 53.11 -49.23 21.55
N GLY A 1182 53.25 -48.79 22.82
CA GLY A 1182 54.44 -48.06 23.32
C GLY A 1182 54.19 -46.74 24.07
N VAL A 1183 54.62 -46.65 25.35
CA VAL A 1183 54.44 -45.48 26.26
C VAL A 1183 55.77 -45.21 27.03
N THR A 1184 55.86 -44.06 27.72
CA THR A 1184 56.92 -43.55 28.65
C THR A 1184 58.03 -42.68 28.03
N GLY A 1185 58.61 -41.69 28.72
CA GLY A 1185 58.30 -41.12 30.06
C GLY A 1185 59.32 -40.05 30.54
N HIS A 1186 59.07 -39.43 31.70
CA HIS A 1186 59.80 -38.30 32.34
C HIS A 1186 59.61 -36.90 31.68
N GLY A 1187 59.58 -35.77 32.41
CA GLY A 1187 59.58 -35.54 33.87
C GLY A 1187 59.49 -34.03 34.23
N VAL A 1188 59.06 -33.69 35.46
CA VAL A 1188 58.78 -32.30 35.93
C VAL A 1188 59.60 -31.98 37.19
N PRO A 1189 60.29 -30.82 37.26
CA PRO A 1189 60.00 -29.74 38.24
C PRO A 1189 60.33 -28.30 37.72
N GLU A 1190 60.13 -27.18 38.43
CA GLU A 1190 59.03 -26.66 39.28
C GLU A 1190 59.33 -25.15 39.62
N VAL A 1191 58.34 -24.36 40.09
CA VAL A 1191 58.42 -23.06 40.83
C VAL A 1191 59.24 -21.87 40.28
N ALA A 1192 58.59 -20.71 40.04
CA ALA A 1192 58.95 -19.39 40.64
C ALA A 1192 58.02 -18.20 40.26
N LYS A 1193 57.80 -17.31 41.24
CA LYS A 1193 57.35 -15.89 41.20
C LYS A 1193 58.49 -15.02 41.84
N PRO A 1194 58.52 -13.66 41.89
CA PRO A 1194 57.38 -12.72 41.87
C PRO A 1194 57.59 -11.30 41.22
N GLU A 1195 56.51 -10.49 41.29
CA GLU A 1195 56.41 -9.04 41.61
C GLU A 1195 57.01 -7.87 40.78
N ASP A 1196 56.17 -6.80 40.75
CA ASP A 1196 56.39 -5.34 40.78
C ASP A 1196 57.25 -4.55 39.75
N GLY A 1197 56.62 -3.50 39.18
CA GLY A 1197 56.86 -2.16 39.74
C GLY A 1197 57.39 -1.01 38.85
N LYS A 1198 56.47 -0.30 38.17
CA LYS A 1198 56.39 1.19 38.01
C LYS A 1198 57.52 2.04 37.37
N ASP A 1199 57.09 3.22 36.88
CA ASP A 1199 57.82 4.51 36.80
C ASP A 1199 59.06 4.64 35.87
N GLN A 1200 59.42 5.80 35.27
CA GLN A 1200 58.64 6.99 34.89
C GLN A 1200 59.35 7.79 33.75
N ALA A 1201 58.75 8.93 33.39
CA ALA A 1201 58.97 9.79 32.22
C ALA A 1201 60.34 10.50 31.99
N GLN A 1202 60.49 11.00 30.75
CA GLN A 1202 61.02 12.32 30.31
C GLN A 1202 62.50 12.59 29.96
N ASN A 1203 62.65 13.39 28.88
CA ASN A 1203 63.71 14.39 28.57
C ASN A 1203 65.15 13.89 28.22
N THR A 1204 66.00 14.53 27.40
CA THR A 1204 66.05 15.78 26.56
C THR A 1204 67.34 15.68 25.68
N ASP A 1205 67.64 16.37 24.57
CA ASP A 1205 66.98 17.30 23.61
C ASP A 1205 68.05 17.69 22.51
N VAL A 1206 67.92 18.81 21.79
CA VAL A 1206 68.93 19.61 21.06
C VAL A 1206 69.04 19.44 19.52
N SER A 1207 68.06 20.02 18.82
CA SER A 1207 68.14 20.97 17.68
C SER A 1207 69.26 20.94 16.61
N HIS A 1208 68.86 20.91 15.33
CA HIS A 1208 69.16 21.84 14.20
C HIS A 1208 68.46 21.32 12.90
N GLY A 1209 68.13 22.08 11.85
CA GLY A 1209 68.19 23.54 11.65
C GLY A 1209 67.95 24.03 10.19
N THR A 1210 66.68 24.14 9.76
CA THR A 1210 66.11 25.15 8.81
C THR A 1210 66.58 25.31 7.33
N GLU A 1211 65.72 26.00 6.53
CA GLU A 1211 65.80 26.40 5.09
C GLU A 1211 65.36 25.35 4.03
N GLY A 1212 64.71 25.72 2.90
CA GLY A 1212 64.14 27.03 2.55
C GLY A 1212 63.60 27.19 1.09
N ALA A 1213 62.27 27.31 0.96
CA ALA A 1213 61.51 28.01 -0.11
C ALA A 1213 61.54 27.58 -1.61
N LYS A 1214 60.35 27.74 -2.23
CA LYS A 1214 60.00 28.03 -3.65
C LYS A 1214 59.82 26.93 -4.71
N GLU A 1215 58.87 27.29 -5.59
CA GLU A 1215 58.26 26.62 -6.73
C GLU A 1215 59.22 26.26 -7.88
N ALA A 1216 58.95 25.15 -8.58
CA ALA A 1216 59.10 25.05 -10.05
C ALA A 1216 58.34 23.84 -10.66
N ILE A 1217 57.57 24.11 -11.73
CA ILE A 1217 57.09 23.18 -12.78
C ILE A 1217 58.22 23.07 -13.85
N PRO A 1218 58.42 22.03 -14.70
CA PRO A 1218 57.55 20.92 -15.18
C PRO A 1218 58.14 19.50 -14.94
N GLY A 1219 57.62 18.37 -15.44
CA GLY A 1219 56.41 18.08 -16.25
C GLY A 1219 56.67 17.13 -17.45
N ALA A 1220 55.70 16.25 -17.77
CA ALA A 1220 55.75 15.19 -18.81
C ALA A 1220 56.75 14.02 -18.50
N ILE A 1221 56.70 12.82 -19.10
CA ILE A 1221 56.06 12.30 -20.33
C ILE A 1221 55.54 10.85 -20.11
N GLN A 1222 54.40 10.48 -20.74
CA GLN A 1222 53.87 9.10 -20.94
C GLN A 1222 53.44 8.31 -19.68
N SER A 1223 52.55 7.31 -19.78
CA SER A 1223 51.82 6.76 -20.95
C SER A 1223 50.34 6.57 -20.63
#